data_AF-A0A812P888-F1
#
_entry.id   AF-A0A812P888-F1
#
_cell.length_a   1.000
_cell.length_b   1.000
_cell.length_c   1.000
_cell.angle_alpha   90.00
_cell.angle_beta   90.00
_cell.angle_gamma   90.00
#
_symmetry.space_group_name_H-M   'P 1'
#
loop_
_entity.id
_entity.type
_entity.pdbx_description
1 polymer ?
#
loop_
_entity_poly.entity_id
_entity_poly.type
_entity_poly.pdbx_seq_one_letter_code
_entity_poly.pdbx_strand_id
1 'polypeptide(L)'
;MQTQLAAISCTVRYDCKVAGMAASGHWMPPNELGVRTHSLELALREVPGLTLKLEHVKAHEGDPWNECADGLAKLLSKGELELAEPPQATGKEFMQGNLQWMATEIAAIQTGALPVVNGRLTWTDAPFEDYKLPPHELIPVTAQEQGELGEAKPFQMKGREGMSMSKNYLRLSTESQRFWGTSLWVHRTLGIMKVGGVPLIIGEEDLSILHQCPRILAILAKKNGHRLVLISAHCPHSGREAEQKTFMDKMRQILMSAKNSDLVVMGIDLNGRLPSPFPPATGHLEYGEPDACGRLMANIMVDAGLWAPSTFQGLHMGDSATYTHPCGTESRIDFIIQGGRGRVFRTRTKVNKDFDTGSPNDDHRMLEIEMEGDLMSKGGGKTLWRQKFDTDKMHTEEGKTILQKALSAFPQPSWETHPDRHCLLLQKYLHEVLKKNFPLQKDNKASYIPGEIATHRIKKTIIAAKTTMLNQVVTRGVQNVGAILQRAKAAGIGGRKSRPVQRPLPQLLDPSNGKPVQDRKDLDRTWMEYFGQQEQGVLSTVEEFLQRRPNYGGTTEEAWSHDLLPSLQDIEQTLREIPRGKTGGVDNFPSDLMNAMPVQMAKTLQPLYLKSLLSYQQPVQWRGGVLYEAFKGSGMQSRVENFRSLFISSFAGKALHKVLRKKVQSSIEDTLHPLHFGPRRHAPVLFPALYVTTHIKHCQATKSNMSLLFIDCRAAYYRLVREIATGVLTNDAAIYQLFAKFGLDSGDSLVEAKAGSRPGEAWADTLYAFIYARVLYRVHENLAAEDILFEVPWDQECGVWAQARQGSLLETWDGTWADDSAVPLRADTAPSLVKKTKRMCSIFISTLRSHGLDPNLKRNKTSLLLGLKGGHSKKIRQELFEDGKPELRLEDIGEAIHVVEGYKHLGGMVDAKASFAMEVRLRLSLASGAFESAKKLLLQNQRLPLEILAFRARMSLMVSLVKAGPPVLWAMLQEEGAWLRQVQEDLRHLVAGEEE
;
A
#
# COMPACT_ATOMS: atom_id res chain seq x y z
N MET A 1 -35.91 -16.52 26.51
CA MET A 1 -35.37 -16.10 27.83
C MET A 1 -35.73 -14.63 28.06
N GLN A 2 -36.69 -14.33 28.95
CA GLN A 2 -37.15 -12.95 29.23
C GLN A 2 -36.88 -12.51 30.68
N THR A 3 -36.17 -13.30 31.48
CA THR A 3 -35.72 -12.91 32.82
C THR A 3 -34.36 -12.20 32.70
N GLN A 4 -34.38 -10.87 32.77
CA GLN A 4 -33.18 -10.08 33.00
C GLN A 4 -32.59 -10.52 34.35
N LEU A 5 -31.32 -10.91 34.38
CA LEU A 5 -30.66 -11.16 35.67
C LEU A 5 -30.69 -9.88 36.49
N ALA A 6 -30.79 -9.99 37.82
CA ALA A 6 -30.41 -8.89 38.69
C ALA A 6 -29.00 -8.42 38.31
N ALA A 7 -28.70 -7.13 38.44
CA ALA A 7 -27.38 -6.60 38.08
C ALA A 7 -26.29 -7.30 38.91
N ILE A 8 -25.58 -8.25 38.29
CA ILE A 8 -24.54 -9.07 38.91
C ILE A 8 -23.20 -8.65 38.31
N SER A 9 -22.27 -8.26 39.17
CA SER A 9 -20.87 -8.02 38.79
C SER A 9 -20.02 -9.19 39.24
N CYS A 10 -19.36 -9.85 38.29
CA CYS A 10 -18.50 -11.01 38.52
C CYS A 10 -17.07 -10.69 38.08
N THR A 11 -16.09 -10.97 38.94
CA THR A 11 -14.67 -10.88 38.61
C THR A 11 -14.07 -12.28 38.59
N VAL A 12 -13.61 -12.72 37.42
CA VAL A 12 -12.89 -13.98 37.23
C VAL A 12 -11.39 -13.70 37.34
N ARG A 13 -10.77 -14.24 38.39
CA ARG A 13 -9.32 -14.19 38.59
C ARG A 13 -8.65 -15.43 37.99
N TYR A 14 -7.51 -15.25 37.34
CA TYR A 14 -6.76 -16.34 36.73
C TYR A 14 -5.25 -16.14 36.90
N ASP A 15 -4.51 -17.24 37.03
CA ASP A 15 -3.05 -17.27 37.20
C ASP A 15 -2.32 -17.57 35.89
N CYS A 16 -2.89 -18.43 35.05
CA CYS A 16 -2.38 -18.79 33.75
C CYS A 16 -2.68 -17.68 32.74
N LYS A 17 -1.66 -16.84 32.50
CA LYS A 17 -1.75 -15.71 31.59
C LYS A 17 -2.13 -16.12 30.16
N VAL A 18 -1.63 -17.28 29.68
CA VAL A 18 -1.99 -17.80 28.35
C VAL A 18 -3.49 -18.08 28.27
N ALA A 19 -4.04 -18.78 29.26
CA ALA A 19 -5.45 -19.16 29.28
C ALA A 19 -6.38 -17.95 29.45
N GLY A 20 -6.13 -17.09 30.43
CA GLY A 20 -7.01 -15.94 30.69
C GLY A 20 -6.90 -14.82 29.64
N MET A 21 -5.71 -14.59 29.08
CA MET A 21 -5.57 -13.65 27.95
C MET A 21 -6.21 -14.21 26.67
N ALA A 22 -6.19 -15.54 26.45
CA ALA A 22 -6.94 -16.17 25.36
C ALA A 22 -8.45 -16.09 25.58
N ALA A 23 -8.94 -16.41 26.78
CA ALA A 23 -10.37 -16.39 27.12
C ALA A 23 -10.98 -14.98 27.00
N SER A 24 -10.22 -13.95 27.39
CA SER A 24 -10.61 -12.54 27.24
C SER A 24 -10.45 -12.01 25.80
N GLY A 25 -10.02 -12.84 24.86
CA GLY A 25 -9.71 -12.48 23.48
C GLY A 25 -8.45 -11.63 23.30
N HIS A 26 -7.75 -11.20 24.36
CA HIS A 26 -6.53 -10.39 24.23
C HIS A 26 -5.43 -11.10 23.44
N TRP A 27 -5.30 -12.41 23.63
CA TRP A 27 -4.39 -13.29 22.88
C TRP A 27 -5.19 -14.26 22.02
N MET A 28 -4.57 -14.77 20.96
CA MET A 28 -5.16 -15.85 20.19
C MET A 28 -5.25 -17.12 21.05
N PRO A 29 -6.38 -17.84 21.02
CA PRO A 29 -6.49 -19.14 21.65
C PRO A 29 -5.43 -20.12 21.15
N PRO A 30 -4.69 -20.81 22.04
CA PRO A 30 -3.64 -21.73 21.63
C PRO A 30 -4.16 -23.11 21.20
N ASN A 31 -5.40 -23.46 21.57
CA ASN A 31 -6.03 -24.76 21.33
C ASN A 31 -7.57 -24.65 21.34
N GLU A 32 -8.24 -25.76 21.06
CA GLU A 32 -9.71 -25.84 20.99
C GLU A 32 -10.40 -25.43 22.31
N LEU A 33 -9.83 -25.83 23.45
CA LEU A 33 -10.36 -25.45 24.76
C LEU A 33 -10.34 -23.91 24.93
N GLY A 34 -9.25 -23.25 24.54
CA GLY A 34 -9.17 -21.80 24.56
C GLY A 34 -10.17 -21.14 23.62
N VAL A 35 -10.46 -21.74 22.46
CA VAL A 35 -11.48 -21.25 21.52
C VAL A 35 -12.85 -21.31 22.19
N ARG A 36 -13.21 -22.45 22.78
CA ARG A 36 -14.49 -22.69 23.48
C ARG A 36 -14.68 -21.76 24.68
N THR A 37 -13.66 -21.61 25.53
CA THR A 37 -13.70 -20.71 26.68
C THR A 37 -13.89 -19.25 26.26
N HIS A 38 -13.26 -18.83 25.16
CA HIS A 38 -13.48 -17.49 24.62
C HIS A 38 -14.89 -17.32 24.04
N SER A 39 -15.44 -18.32 23.34
CA SER A 39 -16.83 -18.27 22.86
C SER A 39 -17.82 -18.11 24.02
N LEU A 40 -17.59 -18.84 25.13
CA LEU A 40 -18.39 -18.73 26.34
C LEU A 40 -18.25 -17.35 26.98
N GLU A 41 -17.04 -16.79 27.04
CA GLU A 41 -16.79 -15.44 27.54
C GLU A 41 -17.56 -14.38 26.74
N LEU A 42 -17.55 -14.50 25.41
CA LEU A 42 -18.33 -13.63 24.53
C LEU A 42 -19.83 -13.74 24.81
N ALA A 43 -20.33 -14.96 25.03
CA ALA A 43 -21.74 -15.19 25.37
C ALA A 43 -22.11 -14.57 26.71
N LEU A 44 -21.29 -14.76 27.75
CA LEU A 44 -21.49 -14.18 29.07
C LEU A 44 -21.53 -12.65 29.04
N ARG A 45 -20.71 -12.01 28.19
CA ARG A 45 -20.75 -10.55 27.98
C ARG A 45 -22.06 -10.05 27.40
N GLU A 46 -22.77 -10.88 26.65
CA GLU A 46 -24.08 -10.53 26.09
C GLU A 46 -25.22 -10.78 27.07
N VAL A 47 -25.00 -11.49 28.19
CA VAL A 47 -26.09 -11.78 29.14
C VAL A 47 -26.54 -10.48 29.82
N PRO A 48 -27.81 -10.08 29.68
CA PRO A 48 -28.28 -8.81 30.22
C PRO A 48 -28.33 -8.86 31.75
N GLY A 49 -27.74 -7.85 32.38
CA GLY A 49 -27.57 -7.77 33.84
C GLY A 49 -26.24 -8.35 34.35
N LEU A 50 -25.43 -9.02 33.52
CA LEU A 50 -24.13 -9.55 33.91
C LEU A 50 -22.97 -8.62 33.50
N THR A 51 -22.15 -8.20 34.46
CA THR A 51 -20.89 -7.50 34.20
C THR A 51 -19.73 -8.44 34.52
N LEU A 52 -18.96 -8.82 33.50
CA LEU A 52 -17.81 -9.73 33.63
C LEU A 52 -16.49 -8.97 33.55
N LYS A 53 -15.66 -9.09 34.59
CA LYS A 53 -14.27 -8.60 34.64
C LYS A 53 -13.31 -9.79 34.71
N LEU A 54 -12.24 -9.76 33.93
CA LEU A 54 -11.17 -10.76 33.94
C LEU A 54 -9.89 -10.11 34.47
N GLU A 55 -9.26 -10.71 35.48
CA GLU A 55 -8.12 -10.15 36.18
C GLU A 55 -7.00 -11.18 36.36
N HIS A 56 -5.79 -10.86 35.89
CA HIS A 56 -4.63 -11.71 36.10
C HIS A 56 -4.09 -11.54 37.51
N VAL A 57 -3.93 -12.64 38.24
CA VAL A 57 -3.31 -12.70 39.57
C VAL A 57 -2.07 -13.59 39.44
N LYS A 58 -0.93 -13.18 39.98
CA LYS A 58 0.27 -14.02 39.87
C LYS A 58 0.23 -15.11 40.94
N ALA A 59 0.59 -16.33 40.54
CA ALA A 59 0.70 -17.45 41.46
C ALA A 59 1.67 -17.14 42.60
N HIS A 60 1.35 -17.61 43.81
CA HIS A 60 2.18 -17.47 45.02
C HIS A 60 2.46 -16.01 45.46
N GLU A 61 1.56 -15.07 45.15
CA GLU A 61 1.63 -13.68 45.65
C GLU A 61 0.74 -13.43 46.87
N GLY A 62 0.17 -14.47 47.48
CA GLY A 62 -0.64 -14.33 48.70
C GLY A 62 -2.06 -13.81 48.46
N ASP A 63 -2.59 -13.92 47.24
CA ASP A 63 -4.03 -13.70 46.99
C ASP A 63 -4.84 -14.85 47.63
N PRO A 64 -5.72 -14.57 48.61
CA PRO A 64 -6.37 -15.63 49.38
C PRO A 64 -7.19 -16.60 48.55
N TRP A 65 -7.77 -16.16 47.43
CA TRP A 65 -8.61 -16.99 46.57
C TRP A 65 -7.78 -17.83 45.62
N ASN A 66 -6.66 -17.30 45.10
CA ASN A 66 -5.72 -18.07 44.32
C ASN A 66 -5.02 -19.15 45.17
N GLU A 67 -4.54 -18.80 46.36
CA GLU A 67 -3.94 -19.78 47.28
C GLU A 67 -4.94 -20.87 47.69
N CYS A 68 -6.23 -20.50 47.84
CA CYS A 68 -7.30 -21.47 48.07
C CYS A 68 -7.48 -22.41 46.87
N ALA A 69 -7.54 -21.88 45.64
CA ALA A 69 -7.66 -22.69 44.43
C ALA A 69 -6.47 -23.66 44.24
N ASP A 70 -5.25 -23.17 44.42
CA ASP A 70 -4.01 -23.97 44.36
C ASP A 70 -4.01 -25.06 45.45
N GLY A 71 -4.43 -24.71 46.67
CA GLY A 71 -4.58 -25.64 47.78
C GLY A 71 -5.58 -26.75 47.48
N LEU A 72 -6.77 -26.40 46.98
CA LEU A 72 -7.80 -27.37 46.57
C LEU A 72 -7.31 -28.28 45.44
N ALA A 73 -6.66 -27.74 44.42
CA ALA A 73 -6.08 -28.52 43.33
C ALA A 73 -5.02 -29.51 43.83
N LYS A 74 -4.18 -29.09 44.78
CA LYS A 74 -3.18 -29.95 45.40
C LYS A 74 -3.81 -31.09 46.21
N LEU A 75 -4.84 -30.79 47.00
CA LEU A 75 -5.58 -31.81 47.77
C LEU A 75 -6.27 -32.82 46.84
N LEU A 76 -6.90 -32.36 45.75
CA LEU A 76 -7.49 -33.24 44.72
C LEU A 76 -6.43 -34.14 44.06
N SER A 77 -5.28 -33.58 43.67
CA SER A 77 -4.21 -34.37 43.01
C SER A 77 -3.64 -35.48 43.90
N LYS A 78 -3.73 -35.31 45.23
CA LYS A 78 -3.32 -36.31 46.22
C LYS A 78 -4.45 -37.28 46.62
N GLY A 79 -5.67 -37.07 46.13
CA GLY A 79 -6.86 -37.81 46.56
C GLY A 79 -7.29 -37.51 48.01
N GLU A 80 -6.81 -36.41 48.60
CA GLU A 80 -7.15 -35.98 49.98
C GLU A 80 -8.46 -35.18 50.03
N LEU A 81 -9.01 -34.83 48.86
CA LEU A 81 -10.27 -34.11 48.70
C LEU A 81 -11.00 -34.66 47.46
N GLU A 82 -12.30 -34.92 47.59
CA GLU A 82 -13.20 -35.16 46.47
C GLU A 82 -14.10 -33.94 46.28
N LEU A 83 -14.09 -33.36 45.07
CA LEU A 83 -15.07 -32.34 44.69
C LEU A 83 -16.15 -32.98 43.83
N ALA A 84 -17.38 -32.45 43.95
CA ALA A 84 -18.46 -32.85 43.05
C ALA A 84 -18.05 -32.58 41.60
N GLU A 85 -18.16 -33.59 40.74
CA GLU A 85 -17.94 -33.43 39.32
C GLU A 85 -18.92 -32.41 38.74
N PRO A 86 -18.51 -31.59 37.75
CA PRO A 86 -19.46 -30.78 37.02
C PRO A 86 -20.52 -31.69 36.39
N PRO A 87 -21.80 -31.27 36.31
CA PRO A 87 -22.85 -32.10 35.75
C PRO A 87 -22.42 -32.65 34.39
N GLN A 88 -22.41 -33.98 34.24
CA GLN A 88 -21.88 -34.64 33.03
C GLN A 88 -22.55 -34.13 31.75
N ALA A 89 -23.85 -33.81 31.81
CA ALA A 89 -24.57 -33.17 30.72
C ALA A 89 -23.93 -31.83 30.31
N THR A 90 -23.62 -30.96 31.28
CA THR A 90 -22.96 -29.67 31.01
C THR A 90 -21.55 -29.85 30.46
N GLY A 91 -20.77 -30.78 31.01
CA GLY A 91 -19.43 -31.09 30.49
C GLY A 91 -19.48 -31.61 29.06
N LYS A 92 -20.42 -32.51 28.75
CA LYS A 92 -20.65 -33.03 27.40
C LYS A 92 -21.05 -31.93 26.43
N GLU A 93 -22.01 -31.08 26.78
CA GLU A 93 -22.44 -29.96 25.93
C GLU A 93 -21.34 -28.92 25.72
N PHE A 94 -20.53 -28.64 26.74
CA PHE A 94 -19.37 -27.75 26.58
C PHE A 94 -18.34 -28.32 25.59
N MET A 95 -18.15 -29.63 25.58
CA MET A 95 -17.19 -30.31 24.70
C MET A 95 -17.73 -30.62 23.30
N GLN A 96 -19.04 -30.79 23.14
CA GLN A 96 -19.66 -31.22 21.87
C GLN A 96 -20.47 -30.11 21.19
N GLY A 97 -21.03 -29.18 21.96
CA GLY A 97 -21.87 -28.11 21.46
C GLY A 97 -21.07 -27.03 20.71
N ASN A 98 -21.76 -26.33 19.80
CA ASN A 98 -21.20 -25.18 19.09
C ASN A 98 -21.41 -23.90 19.90
N LEU A 99 -20.43 -23.56 20.73
CA LEU A 99 -20.49 -22.38 21.61
C LEU A 99 -20.30 -21.06 20.86
N GLN A 100 -19.82 -21.09 19.60
CA GLN A 100 -19.46 -19.87 18.84
C GLN A 100 -20.69 -19.01 18.47
N TRP A 101 -21.87 -19.62 18.43
CA TRP A 101 -23.14 -18.95 18.09
C TRP A 101 -23.93 -18.44 19.28
N MET A 102 -23.60 -18.86 20.51
CA MET A 102 -24.35 -18.48 21.70
C MET A 102 -24.41 -16.96 21.90
N ALA A 103 -23.27 -16.28 21.75
CA ALA A 103 -23.19 -14.83 21.87
C ALA A 103 -24.06 -14.13 20.80
N THR A 104 -24.09 -14.65 19.59
CA THR A 104 -24.92 -14.13 18.49
C THR A 104 -26.40 -14.29 18.78
N GLU A 105 -26.82 -15.45 19.28
CA GLU A 105 -28.22 -15.70 19.66
C GLU A 105 -28.66 -14.76 20.79
N ILE A 106 -27.86 -14.61 21.85
CA ILE A 106 -28.18 -13.73 22.97
C ILE A 106 -28.28 -12.26 22.49
N ALA A 107 -27.34 -11.81 21.65
CA ALA A 107 -27.36 -10.46 21.08
C ALA A 107 -28.56 -10.24 20.14
N ALA A 108 -28.91 -11.25 19.33
CA ALA A 108 -30.04 -11.20 18.40
C ALA A 108 -31.37 -11.02 19.15
N ILE A 109 -31.58 -11.77 20.23
CA ILE A 109 -32.78 -11.68 21.08
C ILE A 109 -32.96 -10.27 21.66
N GLN A 110 -31.86 -9.60 22.02
CA GLN A 110 -31.92 -8.26 22.61
C GLN A 110 -32.14 -7.14 21.61
N THR A 111 -31.50 -7.25 20.44
CA THR A 111 -31.43 -6.16 19.46
C THR A 111 -32.48 -6.29 18.36
N GLY A 112 -33.00 -7.50 18.11
CA GLY A 112 -33.82 -7.78 16.94
C GLY A 112 -33.06 -7.65 15.60
N ALA A 113 -31.72 -7.55 15.65
CA ALA A 113 -30.89 -7.32 14.46
C ALA A 113 -30.78 -8.55 13.54
N LEU A 114 -31.09 -9.73 14.09
CA LEU A 114 -31.08 -11.03 13.41
C LEU A 114 -32.32 -11.83 13.81
N PRO A 115 -32.95 -12.56 12.88
CA PRO A 115 -34.14 -13.35 13.16
C PRO A 115 -33.74 -14.74 13.68
N VAL A 116 -33.00 -14.78 14.78
CA VAL A 116 -32.57 -16.02 15.45
C VAL A 116 -33.54 -16.32 16.58
N VAL A 117 -34.17 -17.50 16.53
CA VAL A 117 -35.10 -17.98 17.55
C VAL A 117 -34.80 -19.46 17.84
N ASN A 118 -34.47 -19.78 19.10
CA ASN A 118 -34.19 -21.14 19.57
C ASN A 118 -33.15 -21.87 18.72
N GLY A 119 -32.01 -21.22 18.47
CA GLY A 119 -30.91 -21.77 17.64
C GLY A 119 -31.24 -21.91 16.15
N ARG A 120 -32.36 -21.37 15.67
CA ARG A 120 -32.74 -21.36 14.24
C ARG A 120 -32.77 -19.95 13.69
N LEU A 121 -32.19 -19.75 12.52
CA LEU A 121 -32.27 -18.51 11.76
C LEU A 121 -33.39 -18.64 10.72
N THR A 122 -34.39 -17.76 10.77
CA THR A 122 -35.59 -17.85 9.90
C THR A 122 -35.89 -16.51 9.23
N TRP A 123 -36.09 -16.49 7.91
CA TRP A 123 -36.41 -15.26 7.17
C TRP A 123 -37.35 -15.53 5.99
N THR A 124 -37.92 -14.48 5.41
CA THR A 124 -38.78 -14.52 4.21
C THR A 124 -37.96 -14.32 2.94
N ASP A 125 -38.41 -14.82 1.79
CA ASP A 125 -37.67 -14.76 0.50
C ASP A 125 -37.35 -13.34 0.01
N ALA A 126 -38.12 -12.33 0.41
CA ALA A 126 -37.82 -10.91 0.21
C ALA A 126 -37.58 -10.24 1.57
N PRO A 127 -36.46 -10.51 2.25
CA PRO A 127 -36.32 -10.15 3.65
C PRO A 127 -36.10 -8.65 3.87
N PHE A 128 -35.85 -7.85 2.83
CA PHE A 128 -35.39 -6.46 2.99
C PHE A 128 -36.26 -5.40 2.31
N GLU A 129 -36.27 -4.21 2.93
CA GLU A 129 -36.83 -2.99 2.38
C GLU A 129 -36.24 -2.64 1.00
N ASP A 130 -37.06 -2.12 0.08
CA ASP A 130 -36.55 -1.58 -1.19
C ASP A 130 -35.76 -0.29 -0.94
N TYR A 131 -34.45 -0.35 -1.12
CA TYR A 131 -33.56 0.79 -0.92
C TYR A 131 -32.59 0.94 -2.09
N LYS A 132 -32.34 2.19 -2.48
CA LYS A 132 -31.35 2.55 -3.50
C LYS A 132 -30.39 3.57 -2.90
N LEU A 133 -29.12 3.20 -2.77
CA LEU A 133 -28.08 4.11 -2.31
C LEU A 133 -27.90 5.23 -3.35
N PRO A 134 -28.09 6.52 -2.99
CA PRO A 134 -27.90 7.61 -3.94
C PRO A 134 -26.40 7.92 -4.13
N PRO A 135 -25.96 8.36 -5.33
CA PRO A 135 -24.56 8.61 -5.66
C PRO A 135 -23.79 9.50 -4.67
N HIS A 136 -24.44 10.55 -4.17
CA HIS A 136 -23.84 11.52 -3.24
C HIS A 136 -23.61 10.96 -1.82
N GLU A 137 -24.26 9.85 -1.45
CA GLU A 137 -24.04 9.15 -0.18
C GLU A 137 -22.96 8.08 -0.27
N LEU A 138 -22.72 7.50 -1.45
CA LEU A 138 -21.61 6.56 -1.68
C LEU A 138 -20.26 7.25 -1.62
N ILE A 139 -20.17 8.44 -2.23
CA ILE A 139 -18.96 9.25 -2.26
C ILE A 139 -19.33 10.60 -1.64
N PRO A 140 -18.85 10.94 -0.42
CA PRO A 140 -19.09 12.27 0.15
C PRO A 140 -18.33 13.31 -0.68
N VAL A 141 -19.01 13.83 -1.69
CA VAL A 141 -18.57 14.91 -2.53
C VAL A 141 -19.13 16.18 -1.89
N THR A 142 -18.35 16.88 -1.07
CA THR A 142 -18.79 18.13 -0.46
C THR A 142 -19.12 19.17 -1.54
N ALA A 143 -20.41 19.35 -1.81
CA ALA A 143 -20.96 20.66 -2.11
C ALA A 143 -21.32 21.29 -0.75
N GLN A 144 -20.75 22.46 -0.50
CA GLN A 144 -20.96 23.44 0.58
C GLN A 144 -21.91 23.11 1.74
N GLU A 145 -21.44 23.40 2.96
CA GLU A 145 -22.22 24.25 3.86
C GLU A 145 -21.31 25.02 4.82
N GLN A 146 -21.71 26.27 5.04
CA GLN A 146 -21.11 27.26 5.92
C GLN A 146 -21.11 26.74 7.36
N GLY A 147 -19.94 26.78 8.01
CA GLY A 147 -19.82 26.42 9.42
C GLY A 147 -18.56 27.08 9.94
N GLU A 148 -18.77 28.21 10.61
CA GLU A 148 -17.88 28.94 11.52
C GLU A 148 -16.38 28.61 11.38
N LEU A 149 -15.65 29.55 10.76
CA LEU A 149 -14.21 29.69 10.91
C LEU A 149 -13.89 29.75 12.41
N GLY A 150 -13.60 28.58 12.99
CA GLY A 150 -13.00 28.49 14.31
C GLY A 150 -11.79 29.41 14.35
N GLU A 151 -11.80 30.31 15.33
CA GLU A 151 -10.85 31.38 15.55
C GLU A 151 -9.42 30.98 15.14
N ALA A 152 -8.93 31.60 14.06
CA ALA A 152 -7.51 31.60 13.78
C ALA A 152 -6.83 32.36 14.92
N LYS A 153 -6.09 31.64 15.78
CA LYS A 153 -5.22 32.29 16.75
C LYS A 153 -4.26 33.23 16.00
N PRO A 154 -4.17 34.51 16.39
CA PRO A 154 -3.32 35.49 15.73
C PRO A 154 -1.84 35.10 15.84
N PHE A 155 -1.09 35.30 14.75
CA PHE A 155 0.36 35.24 14.77
C PHE A 155 0.88 36.42 15.60
N GLN A 156 1.50 36.15 16.75
CA GLN A 156 2.23 37.18 17.49
C GLN A 156 3.65 37.30 16.94
N MET A 157 3.95 38.39 16.23
CA MET A 157 5.31 38.90 16.10
C MET A 157 5.47 40.07 17.08
N LYS A 158 6.17 39.84 18.19
CA LYS A 158 6.71 40.92 19.03
C LYS A 158 8.15 41.19 18.60
N GLY A 159 8.38 42.32 17.94
CA GLY A 159 9.72 42.81 17.61
C GLY A 159 9.68 43.99 16.64
N ARG A 160 10.76 44.78 16.55
CA ARG A 160 10.94 45.89 15.58
C ARG A 160 11.06 45.42 14.11
N GLU A 161 10.71 44.17 13.87
CA GLU A 161 10.64 43.46 12.59
C GLU A 161 9.17 43.05 12.40
N GLY A 162 8.55 43.37 11.26
CA GLY A 162 7.16 42.96 11.11
C GLY A 162 6.40 43.54 9.93
N MET A 163 5.31 42.83 9.62
CA MET A 163 4.24 43.27 8.75
C MET A 163 3.65 44.59 9.29
N SER A 164 3.60 45.62 8.46
CA SER A 164 2.96 46.90 8.81
C SER A 164 1.77 47.14 7.90
N MET A 165 0.69 47.63 8.49
CA MET A 165 -0.56 47.88 7.79
C MET A 165 -0.83 49.39 7.78
N SER A 166 -0.99 49.96 6.59
CA SER A 166 -1.52 51.30 6.42
C SER A 166 -2.99 51.24 5.99
N LYS A 167 -3.61 52.42 5.81
CA LYS A 167 -4.98 52.54 5.28
C LYS A 167 -5.13 51.78 3.94
N ASN A 168 -4.10 51.84 3.09
CA ASN A 168 -4.19 51.35 1.71
C ASN A 168 -3.30 50.13 1.42
N TYR A 169 -2.25 49.85 2.21
CA TYR A 169 -1.27 48.82 1.91
C TYR A 169 -1.04 47.84 3.07
N LEU A 170 -0.86 46.57 2.71
CA LEU A 170 -0.23 45.54 3.53
C LEU A 170 1.25 45.47 3.15
N ARG A 171 2.14 45.85 4.07
CA ARG A 171 3.58 45.84 3.84
C ARG A 171 4.23 44.70 4.61
N LEU A 172 5.01 43.88 3.92
CA LEU A 172 5.86 42.83 4.48
C LEU A 172 7.31 43.21 4.25
N SER A 173 8.15 43.21 5.28
CA SER A 173 9.55 43.63 5.16
C SER A 173 10.49 42.73 5.96
N THR A 174 11.73 42.62 5.48
CA THR A 174 12.83 42.00 6.20
C THR A 174 13.48 43.00 7.16
N GLU A 175 14.34 42.53 8.07
CA GLU A 175 15.22 43.41 8.84
C GLU A 175 16.00 44.33 7.86
N SER A 176 15.99 45.63 8.13
CA SER A 176 16.64 46.64 7.30
C SER A 176 17.90 47.12 7.99
N GLN A 177 19.05 46.94 7.35
CA GLN A 177 20.32 47.57 7.73
C GLN A 177 20.57 48.79 6.84
N ARG A 178 21.53 49.65 7.20
CA ARG A 178 21.82 50.94 6.55
C ARG A 178 22.02 50.87 5.02
N PHE A 179 22.28 49.68 4.46
CA PHE A 179 22.58 49.46 3.03
C PHE A 179 21.81 48.27 2.39
N TRP A 180 20.88 47.60 3.08
CA TRP A 180 20.03 46.55 2.47
C TRP A 180 18.78 46.20 3.30
N GLY A 181 17.74 45.76 2.61
CA GLY A 181 16.46 45.27 3.13
C GLY A 181 15.47 45.14 1.97
N THR A 182 14.55 44.17 2.01
CA THR A 182 13.55 43.99 0.94
C THR A 182 12.13 44.07 1.51
N SER A 183 11.18 44.54 0.71
CA SER A 183 9.79 44.62 1.12
C SER A 183 8.80 44.37 -0.02
N LEU A 184 7.66 43.80 0.33
CA LEU A 184 6.52 43.58 -0.56
C LEU A 184 5.34 44.39 -0.04
N TRP A 185 4.68 45.12 -0.95
CA TRP A 185 3.55 45.98 -0.65
C TRP A 185 2.36 45.53 -1.48
N VAL A 186 1.25 45.21 -0.82
CA VAL A 186 0.03 44.75 -1.49
C VAL A 186 -1.10 45.71 -1.16
N HIS A 187 -1.78 46.20 -2.20
CA HIS A 187 -2.89 47.13 -2.02
C HIS A 187 -4.11 46.41 -1.43
N ARG A 188 -4.71 46.97 -0.38
CA ARG A 188 -5.77 46.31 0.40
C ARG A 188 -7.12 46.26 -0.30
N THR A 189 -7.43 47.24 -1.16
CA THR A 189 -8.66 47.25 -1.96
C THR A 189 -8.48 46.75 -3.40
N LEU A 190 -7.34 47.03 -4.04
CA LEU A 190 -7.05 46.55 -5.41
C LEU A 190 -6.57 45.09 -5.45
N GLY A 191 -6.11 44.54 -4.32
CA GLY A 191 -5.61 43.17 -4.21
C GLY A 191 -4.25 42.96 -4.88
N ILE A 192 -3.83 41.69 -5.02
CA ILE A 192 -2.62 41.34 -5.80
C ILE A 192 -2.89 41.45 -7.30
N MET A 193 -4.09 41.08 -7.73
CA MET A 193 -4.56 41.08 -9.12
C MET A 193 -6.09 41.06 -9.14
N LYS A 194 -6.69 41.18 -10.33
CA LYS A 194 -8.13 40.91 -10.53
C LYS A 194 -8.32 39.55 -11.18
N VAL A 195 -9.17 38.70 -10.61
CA VAL A 195 -9.56 37.39 -11.18
C VAL A 195 -11.04 37.46 -11.54
N GLY A 196 -11.38 37.28 -12.83
CA GLY A 196 -12.76 37.44 -13.30
C GLY A 196 -13.34 38.83 -13.05
N GLY A 197 -12.50 39.88 -13.09
CA GLY A 197 -12.88 41.26 -12.79
C GLY A 197 -12.92 41.63 -11.30
N VAL A 198 -12.82 40.65 -10.40
CA VAL A 198 -12.89 40.86 -8.93
C VAL A 198 -11.49 40.96 -8.33
N PRO A 199 -11.19 41.99 -7.51
CA PRO A 199 -9.92 42.08 -6.78
C PRO A 199 -9.65 40.88 -5.87
N LEU A 200 -8.49 40.24 -6.01
CA LEU A 200 -8.01 39.19 -5.12
C LEU A 200 -7.33 39.81 -3.90
N ILE A 201 -8.14 40.22 -2.93
CA ILE A 201 -7.67 40.82 -1.67
C ILE A 201 -7.14 39.72 -0.76
N ILE A 202 -5.91 39.85 -0.28
CA ILE A 202 -5.28 38.89 0.65
C ILE A 202 -5.15 39.44 2.06
N GLY A 203 -5.42 38.58 3.04
CA GLY A 203 -5.17 38.82 4.46
C GLY A 203 -3.89 38.11 4.94
N GLU A 204 -3.59 38.24 6.23
CA GLU A 204 -2.45 37.56 6.86
C GLU A 204 -2.61 36.03 6.82
N GLU A 205 -3.85 35.55 6.98
CA GLU A 205 -4.25 34.15 6.96
C GLU A 205 -4.01 33.45 5.61
N ASP A 206 -3.95 34.22 4.53
CA ASP A 206 -3.73 33.72 3.18
C ASP A 206 -2.23 33.53 2.85
N LEU A 207 -1.34 34.02 3.73
CA LEU A 207 0.09 34.13 3.47
C LEU A 207 0.92 33.05 4.17
N SER A 208 1.97 32.60 3.50
CA SER A 208 2.97 31.71 4.07
C SER A 208 4.36 32.12 3.61
N ILE A 209 5.30 32.32 4.53
CA ILE A 209 6.69 32.65 4.20
C ILE A 209 7.38 31.40 3.64
N LEU A 210 7.85 31.47 2.39
CA LEU A 210 8.68 30.44 1.77
C LEU A 210 10.15 30.60 2.18
N HIS A 211 10.63 31.85 2.20
CA HIS A 211 11.96 32.18 2.66
C HIS A 211 12.04 33.64 3.10
N GLN A 212 12.85 33.90 4.12
CA GLN A 212 13.11 35.25 4.61
C GLN A 212 14.57 35.34 5.07
N CYS A 213 15.28 36.32 4.53
CA CYS A 213 16.58 36.79 5.01
C CYS A 213 16.70 38.28 4.66
N PRO A 214 17.72 39.02 5.13
CA PRO A 214 17.82 40.47 4.87
C PRO A 214 17.77 40.89 3.39
N ARG A 215 18.08 39.98 2.45
CA ARG A 215 18.14 40.22 1.00
C ARG A 215 17.06 39.51 0.17
N ILE A 216 16.27 38.62 0.76
CA ILE A 216 15.22 37.86 0.05
C ILE A 216 13.98 37.75 0.95
N LEU A 217 12.85 38.21 0.42
CA LEU A 217 11.53 37.95 0.96
C LEU A 217 10.71 37.19 -0.08
N ALA A 218 10.47 35.90 0.16
CA ALA A 218 9.65 35.05 -0.69
C ALA A 218 8.43 34.55 0.08
N ILE A 219 7.24 34.86 -0.44
CA ILE A 219 5.96 34.49 0.16
C ILE A 219 5.10 33.69 -0.82
N LEU A 220 4.24 32.86 -0.28
CA LEU A 220 3.20 32.13 -0.98
C LEU A 220 1.84 32.64 -0.50
N ALA A 221 1.08 33.27 -1.39
CA ALA A 221 -0.32 33.62 -1.17
C ALA A 221 -1.22 32.51 -1.70
N LYS A 222 -2.14 32.04 -0.86
CA LYS A 222 -3.16 31.04 -1.24
C LYS A 222 -4.54 31.58 -0.96
N LYS A 223 -5.32 31.79 -2.01
CA LYS A 223 -6.71 32.25 -1.88
C LYS A 223 -7.56 31.72 -3.02
N ASN A 224 -8.78 31.28 -2.69
CA ASN A 224 -9.76 30.74 -3.66
C ASN A 224 -9.21 29.63 -4.56
N GLY A 225 -8.34 28.77 -4.03
CA GLY A 225 -7.72 27.67 -4.77
C GLY A 225 -6.50 28.05 -5.61
N HIS A 226 -6.18 29.34 -5.74
CA HIS A 226 -4.99 29.82 -6.43
C HIS A 226 -3.75 29.81 -5.53
N ARG A 227 -2.59 29.57 -6.13
CA ARG A 227 -1.27 29.56 -5.49
C ARG A 227 -0.36 30.55 -6.21
N LEU A 228 -0.10 31.68 -5.56
CA LEU A 228 0.70 32.78 -6.10
C LEU A 228 1.97 32.95 -5.28
N VAL A 229 3.12 32.96 -5.92
CA VAL A 229 4.41 33.21 -5.25
C VAL A 229 4.89 34.61 -5.58
N LEU A 230 5.12 35.42 -4.55
CA LEU A 230 5.65 36.78 -4.68
C LEU A 230 7.03 36.85 -4.01
N ILE A 231 8.00 37.41 -4.72
CA ILE A 231 9.39 37.48 -4.26
C ILE A 231 9.89 38.92 -4.44
N SER A 232 10.50 39.47 -3.39
CA SER A 232 11.32 40.68 -3.45
C SER A 232 12.74 40.30 -3.06
N ALA A 233 13.72 40.70 -3.87
CA ALA A 233 15.11 40.30 -3.68
C ALA A 233 16.10 41.42 -4.02
N HIS A 234 17.24 41.44 -3.34
CA HIS A 234 18.33 42.39 -3.56
C HIS A 234 19.67 41.63 -3.56
N CYS A 235 20.19 41.37 -4.75
CA CYS A 235 21.41 40.61 -4.96
C CYS A 235 22.64 41.41 -4.49
N PRO A 236 23.63 40.79 -3.80
CA PRO A 236 24.88 41.46 -3.47
C PRO A 236 25.62 41.98 -4.71
N HIS A 237 26.26 43.14 -4.58
CA HIS A 237 27.10 43.74 -5.63
C HIS A 237 28.32 42.87 -5.98
N SER A 238 28.90 43.08 -7.16
CA SER A 238 29.98 42.27 -7.75
C SER A 238 31.24 42.14 -6.88
N GLY A 239 31.49 43.06 -5.95
CA GLY A 239 32.60 43.01 -5.00
C GLY A 239 32.45 41.99 -3.86
N ARG A 240 31.35 41.23 -3.79
CA ARG A 240 31.07 40.23 -2.74
C ARG A 240 30.73 38.84 -3.31
N GLU A 241 31.65 38.26 -4.07
CA GLU A 241 31.41 37.01 -4.83
C GLU A 241 30.91 35.82 -3.99
N ALA A 242 31.43 35.62 -2.77
CA ALA A 242 31.01 34.52 -1.90
C ALA A 242 29.56 34.67 -1.40
N GLU A 243 29.15 35.90 -1.06
CA GLU A 243 27.77 36.22 -0.69
C GLU A 243 26.83 36.09 -1.89
N GLN A 244 27.26 36.56 -3.06
CA GLN A 244 26.50 36.46 -4.31
C GLN A 244 26.24 35.00 -4.69
N LYS A 245 27.25 34.12 -4.56
CA LYS A 245 27.07 32.68 -4.79
C LYS A 245 26.04 32.06 -3.85
N THR A 246 26.15 32.36 -2.55
CA THR A 246 25.21 31.87 -1.53
C THR A 246 23.78 32.36 -1.81
N PHE A 247 23.64 33.62 -2.22
CA PHE A 247 22.38 34.22 -2.63
C PHE A 247 21.78 33.49 -3.85
N MET A 248 22.57 33.23 -4.88
CA MET A 248 22.13 32.53 -6.10
C MET A 248 21.71 31.08 -5.83
N ASP A 249 22.46 30.34 -5.02
CA ASP A 249 22.10 28.98 -4.62
C ASP A 249 20.76 28.95 -3.87
N LYS A 250 20.55 29.94 -3.00
CA LYS A 250 19.30 30.09 -2.26
C LYS A 250 18.14 30.46 -3.17
N MET A 251 18.36 31.39 -4.09
CA MET A 251 17.36 31.81 -5.08
C MET A 251 16.93 30.64 -5.96
N ARG A 252 17.89 29.84 -6.46
CA ARG A 252 17.60 28.62 -7.22
C ARG A 252 16.75 27.63 -6.41
N GLN A 253 17.06 27.43 -5.14
CA GLN A 253 16.26 26.56 -4.26
C GLN A 253 14.79 27.05 -4.14
N ILE A 254 14.60 28.36 -3.95
CA ILE A 254 13.27 28.97 -3.80
C ILE A 254 12.48 28.82 -5.11
N LEU A 255 13.05 29.26 -6.24
CA LEU A 255 12.37 29.26 -7.53
C LEU A 255 12.04 27.84 -8.01
N MET A 256 12.93 26.87 -7.78
CA MET A 256 12.67 25.46 -8.09
C MET A 256 11.55 24.86 -7.24
N SER A 257 11.35 25.35 -6.01
CA SER A 257 10.22 24.96 -5.16
C SER A 257 8.90 25.64 -5.58
N ALA A 258 8.99 26.82 -6.21
CA ALA A 258 7.88 27.66 -6.60
C ALA A 258 7.36 27.38 -8.03
N LYS A 259 8.13 26.70 -8.89
CA LYS A 259 7.82 26.48 -10.33
C LYS A 259 6.46 25.84 -10.65
N ASN A 260 5.84 25.18 -9.67
CA ASN A 260 4.53 24.54 -9.81
C ASN A 260 3.35 25.41 -9.37
N SER A 261 3.61 26.67 -9.02
CA SER A 261 2.59 27.66 -8.63
C SER A 261 1.84 28.17 -9.87
N ASP A 262 0.63 28.66 -9.67
CA ASP A 262 -0.19 29.17 -10.77
C ASP A 262 0.47 30.41 -11.37
N LEU A 263 1.07 31.25 -10.53
CA LEU A 263 1.88 32.39 -10.93
C LEU A 263 3.06 32.57 -9.97
N VAL A 264 4.22 32.93 -10.53
CA VAL A 264 5.40 33.39 -9.81
C VAL A 264 5.74 34.79 -10.32
N VAL A 265 5.86 35.76 -9.42
CA VAL A 265 6.33 37.12 -9.71
C VAL A 265 7.47 37.47 -8.77
N MET A 266 8.59 37.89 -9.33
CA MET A 266 9.80 38.26 -8.60
C MET A 266 10.29 39.64 -9.03
N GLY A 267 10.26 40.60 -8.12
CA GLY A 267 11.02 41.85 -8.26
C GLY A 267 12.42 41.66 -7.68
N ILE A 268 13.45 41.97 -8.48
CA ILE A 268 14.84 41.84 -8.04
C ILE A 268 15.68 43.03 -8.50
N ASP A 269 16.43 43.61 -7.57
CA ASP A 269 17.66 44.34 -7.90
C ASP A 269 18.76 43.28 -8.03
N LEU A 270 19.16 43.02 -9.27
CA LEU A 270 20.09 41.96 -9.60
C LEU A 270 21.55 42.37 -9.38
N ASN A 271 21.85 43.67 -9.31
CA ASN A 271 23.23 44.17 -9.34
C ASN A 271 24.10 43.50 -10.42
N GLY A 272 23.47 43.15 -11.55
CA GLY A 272 24.07 42.39 -12.64
C GLY A 272 23.23 42.48 -13.91
N ARG A 273 23.89 42.37 -15.06
CA ARG A 273 23.28 42.55 -16.38
C ARG A 273 22.99 41.22 -17.06
N LEU A 274 21.70 40.94 -17.29
CA LEU A 274 21.26 39.72 -17.97
C LEU A 274 21.73 39.67 -19.43
N PRO A 275 22.08 38.49 -19.97
CA PRO A 275 22.31 38.32 -21.41
C PRO A 275 21.02 38.57 -22.20
N SER A 276 21.12 39.24 -23.35
CA SER A 276 20.02 39.52 -24.27
C SER A 276 20.54 39.32 -25.70
N PRO A 277 20.01 38.39 -26.52
CA PRO A 277 18.98 37.40 -26.18
C PRO A 277 19.53 36.17 -25.44
N PHE A 278 18.71 35.61 -24.54
CA PHE A 278 18.93 34.31 -23.89
C PHE A 278 17.59 33.56 -23.75
N PRO A 279 17.01 33.07 -24.86
CA PRO A 279 15.67 32.47 -24.83
C PRO A 279 15.63 31.16 -24.03
N PRO A 280 14.52 30.85 -23.33
CA PRO A 280 13.29 31.65 -23.22
C PRO A 280 13.33 32.75 -22.14
N ALA A 281 14.43 32.90 -21.40
CA ALA A 281 14.49 33.77 -20.21
C ALA A 281 14.54 35.28 -20.54
N THR A 282 15.20 35.67 -21.63
CA THR A 282 15.33 37.08 -22.05
C THR A 282 15.16 37.25 -23.57
N GLY A 283 14.75 38.45 -23.99
CA GLY A 283 14.46 38.81 -25.38
C GLY A 283 15.56 39.61 -26.08
N HIS A 284 15.24 40.24 -27.21
CA HIS A 284 16.20 40.96 -28.07
C HIS A 284 16.46 42.44 -27.70
N LEU A 285 15.89 42.95 -26.61
CA LEU A 285 16.12 44.34 -26.19
C LEU A 285 17.39 44.42 -25.34
N GLU A 286 18.52 44.67 -26.01
CA GLU A 286 19.84 44.82 -25.41
C GLU A 286 19.97 46.13 -24.62
N TYR A 287 20.66 46.08 -23.47
CA TYR A 287 21.02 47.26 -22.70
C TYR A 287 22.20 46.96 -21.77
N GLY A 288 23.41 47.31 -22.23
CA GLY A 288 24.69 47.03 -21.56
C GLY A 288 25.19 45.58 -21.74
N GLU A 289 26.48 45.38 -21.49
CA GLU A 289 27.16 44.08 -21.64
C GLU A 289 26.84 43.12 -20.48
N PRO A 290 26.47 41.85 -20.76
CA PRO A 290 26.12 40.90 -19.71
C PRO A 290 27.33 40.45 -18.89
N ASP A 291 27.12 40.32 -17.58
CA ASP A 291 28.13 39.88 -16.62
C ASP A 291 27.86 38.46 -16.08
N ALA A 292 28.76 37.98 -15.21
CA ALA A 292 28.68 36.65 -14.63
C ALA A 292 27.41 36.46 -13.77
N CYS A 293 27.01 37.49 -13.02
CA CYS A 293 25.80 37.47 -12.18
C CYS A 293 24.56 37.31 -13.05
N GLY A 294 24.44 38.12 -14.10
CA GLY A 294 23.32 38.04 -15.03
C GLY A 294 23.25 36.72 -15.79
N ARG A 295 24.39 36.15 -16.22
CA ARG A 295 24.43 34.81 -16.83
C ARG A 295 23.97 33.71 -15.88
N LEU A 296 24.36 33.76 -14.60
CA LEU A 296 23.90 32.80 -13.59
C LEU A 296 22.39 32.90 -13.36
N MET A 297 21.86 34.13 -13.21
CA MET A 297 20.43 34.34 -13.03
C MET A 297 19.62 33.89 -14.25
N ALA A 298 20.08 34.17 -15.47
CA ALA A 298 19.42 33.72 -16.69
C ALA A 298 19.29 32.18 -16.75
N ASN A 299 20.32 31.44 -16.33
CA ASN A 299 20.23 29.99 -16.23
C ASN A 299 19.20 29.52 -15.18
N ILE A 300 19.17 30.17 -14.01
CA ILE A 300 18.18 29.87 -12.96
C ILE A 300 16.75 30.14 -13.47
N MET A 301 16.55 31.21 -14.24
CA MET A 301 15.27 31.54 -14.84
C MET A 301 14.82 30.46 -15.83
N VAL A 302 15.70 29.99 -16.72
CA VAL A 302 15.40 28.89 -17.65
C VAL A 302 15.00 27.62 -16.90
N ASP A 303 15.75 27.22 -15.88
CA ASP A 303 15.47 26.02 -15.07
C ASP A 303 14.11 26.09 -14.36
N ALA A 304 13.72 27.29 -13.93
CA ALA A 304 12.47 27.54 -13.23
C ALA A 304 11.28 27.83 -14.16
N GLY A 305 11.51 27.98 -15.47
CA GLY A 305 10.49 28.36 -16.45
C GLY A 305 10.03 29.82 -16.30
N LEU A 306 10.96 30.72 -16.00
CA LEU A 306 10.72 32.15 -15.77
C LEU A 306 11.40 32.99 -16.87
N TRP A 307 10.91 34.22 -17.05
CA TRP A 307 11.44 35.15 -18.03
C TRP A 307 11.28 36.62 -17.57
N ALA A 308 12.10 37.52 -18.11
CA ALA A 308 12.13 38.95 -17.77
C ALA A 308 11.53 39.79 -18.90
N PRO A 309 10.27 40.27 -18.80
CA PRO A 309 9.59 40.91 -19.93
C PRO A 309 10.21 42.23 -20.40
N SER A 310 10.91 42.96 -19.52
CA SER A 310 11.62 44.20 -19.85
C SER A 310 12.80 44.02 -20.81
N THR A 311 13.13 42.78 -21.17
CA THR A 311 14.18 42.44 -22.16
C THR A 311 13.61 42.13 -23.55
N PHE A 312 12.29 42.25 -23.76
CA PHE A 312 11.64 41.95 -25.05
C PHE A 312 11.18 43.24 -25.73
N GLN A 313 11.72 43.53 -26.91
CA GLN A 313 11.46 44.78 -27.66
C GLN A 313 9.97 45.02 -27.96
N GLY A 314 9.18 43.95 -28.16
CA GLY A 314 7.74 44.06 -28.40
C GLY A 314 6.88 44.22 -27.13
N LEU A 315 7.45 44.08 -25.94
CA LEU A 315 6.72 44.10 -24.66
C LEU A 315 7.15 45.26 -23.75
N HIS A 316 8.36 45.79 -23.93
CA HIS A 316 8.89 46.93 -23.18
C HIS A 316 8.70 48.25 -23.94
N MET A 317 8.40 49.32 -23.22
CA MET A 317 8.25 50.66 -23.79
C MET A 317 9.06 51.71 -23.05
N GLY A 318 9.61 52.64 -23.82
CA GLY A 318 10.38 53.77 -23.29
C GLY A 318 11.79 53.36 -22.90
N ASP A 319 12.34 54.07 -21.91
CA ASP A 319 13.71 53.89 -21.46
C ASP A 319 13.92 52.53 -20.79
N SER A 320 15.05 51.90 -21.07
CA SER A 320 15.44 50.62 -20.46
C SER A 320 16.30 50.76 -19.22
N ALA A 321 16.82 51.96 -18.93
CA ALA A 321 17.62 52.24 -17.75
C ALA A 321 16.76 52.22 -16.48
N THR A 322 17.13 51.38 -15.51
CA THR A 322 16.49 51.35 -14.18
C THR A 322 17.36 51.94 -13.09
N TYR A 323 18.65 52.15 -13.36
CA TYR A 323 19.62 52.68 -12.41
C TYR A 323 20.57 53.69 -13.07
N THR A 324 20.93 54.75 -12.35
CA THR A 324 21.93 55.75 -12.74
C THR A 324 23.01 55.84 -11.67
N HIS A 325 24.23 55.43 -12.00
CA HIS A 325 25.37 55.57 -11.09
C HIS A 325 25.69 57.05 -10.83
N PRO A 326 26.25 57.44 -9.67
CA PRO A 326 26.64 58.83 -9.38
C PRO A 326 27.58 59.50 -10.40
N CYS A 327 28.24 58.73 -11.28
CA CYS A 327 29.06 59.24 -12.39
C CYS A 327 28.25 59.52 -13.67
N GLY A 328 26.92 59.36 -13.64
CA GLY A 328 26.02 59.54 -14.78
C GLY A 328 25.84 58.31 -15.68
N THR A 329 26.47 57.17 -15.37
CA THR A 329 26.33 55.94 -16.17
C THR A 329 25.01 55.23 -15.85
N GLU A 330 24.16 55.05 -16.86
CA GLU A 330 22.90 54.32 -16.73
C GLU A 330 23.08 52.80 -16.90
N SER A 331 22.24 52.00 -16.25
CA SER A 331 22.24 50.53 -16.30
C SER A 331 20.84 49.95 -16.11
N ARG A 332 20.61 48.74 -16.64
CA ARG A 332 19.40 47.95 -16.41
C ARG A 332 19.73 46.78 -15.48
N ILE A 333 19.48 46.95 -14.19
CA ILE A 333 19.79 45.97 -13.14
C ILE A 333 18.57 45.56 -12.32
N ASP A 334 17.45 46.30 -12.44
CA ASP A 334 16.19 45.97 -11.79
C ASP A 334 15.28 45.23 -12.76
N PHE A 335 14.79 44.06 -12.33
CA PHE A 335 13.94 43.21 -13.17
C PHE A 335 12.69 42.77 -12.42
N ILE A 336 11.56 42.78 -13.13
CA ILE A 336 10.39 41.98 -12.76
C ILE A 336 10.43 40.72 -13.60
N ILE A 337 10.60 39.58 -12.94
CA ILE A 337 10.67 38.25 -13.52
C ILE A 337 9.37 37.51 -13.24
N GLN A 338 8.80 36.87 -14.26
CA GLN A 338 7.51 36.19 -14.16
C GLN A 338 7.52 34.78 -14.76
N GLY A 339 6.57 33.96 -14.33
CA GLY A 339 6.27 32.65 -14.91
C GLY A 339 5.35 31.82 -14.02
N GLY A 340 5.49 30.50 -14.07
CA GLY A 340 4.57 29.56 -13.42
C GLY A 340 3.71 28.80 -14.44
N ARG A 341 2.59 28.24 -13.98
CA ARG A 341 1.72 27.40 -14.83
C ARG A 341 0.64 28.16 -15.59
N GLY A 342 0.30 29.36 -15.14
CA GLY A 342 -0.65 30.23 -15.82
C GLY A 342 -0.16 30.64 -17.20
N ARG A 343 -1.10 30.85 -18.12
CA ARG A 343 -0.80 31.36 -19.46
C ARG A 343 -0.91 32.87 -19.43
N VAL A 344 0.18 33.56 -19.74
CA VAL A 344 0.17 35.01 -19.92
C VAL A 344 0.01 35.29 -21.41
N PHE A 345 -1.09 35.94 -21.81
CA PHE A 345 -1.37 36.27 -23.22
C PHE A 345 -1.13 37.74 -23.53
N ARG A 346 -1.11 38.62 -22.52
CA ARG A 346 -0.75 40.03 -22.66
C ARG A 346 0.24 40.42 -21.56
N THR A 347 1.31 41.11 -21.93
CA THR A 347 2.26 41.71 -20.98
C THR A 347 2.82 42.99 -21.58
N ARG A 348 2.94 44.02 -20.75
CA ARG A 348 3.62 45.26 -21.09
C ARG A 348 4.48 45.70 -19.91
N THR A 349 5.67 46.21 -20.19
CA THR A 349 6.55 46.81 -19.18
C THR A 349 6.99 48.20 -19.61
N LYS A 350 7.29 49.07 -18.65
CA LYS A 350 7.86 50.41 -18.87
C LYS A 350 8.63 50.85 -17.64
N VAL A 351 9.62 51.72 -17.82
CA VAL A 351 10.19 52.48 -16.70
C VAL A 351 9.29 53.69 -16.44
N ASN A 352 8.69 53.74 -15.25
CA ASN A 352 7.79 54.81 -14.85
C ASN A 352 8.59 55.92 -14.15
N LYS A 353 8.68 57.08 -14.82
CA LYS A 353 9.39 58.27 -14.33
C LYS A 353 8.56 59.16 -13.40
N ASP A 354 7.25 58.93 -13.34
CA ASP A 354 6.32 59.75 -12.57
C ASP A 354 6.17 59.24 -11.11
N PHE A 355 6.91 58.19 -10.75
CA PHE A 355 6.88 57.58 -9.43
C PHE A 355 8.09 58.02 -8.58
N ASP A 356 7.81 58.80 -7.54
CA ASP A 356 8.80 59.21 -6.54
C ASP A 356 9.10 58.03 -5.60
N THR A 357 10.36 57.58 -5.61
CA THR A 357 10.84 56.47 -4.76
C THR A 357 11.08 56.89 -3.30
N GLY A 358 11.00 58.20 -3.00
CA GLY A 358 11.27 58.77 -1.68
C GLY A 358 12.73 58.65 -1.23
N SER A 359 13.64 58.34 -2.16
CA SER A 359 15.08 58.27 -1.92
C SER A 359 15.70 59.66 -2.06
N PRO A 360 16.61 60.07 -1.16
CA PRO A 360 17.34 61.34 -1.29
C PRO A 360 18.29 61.35 -2.50
N ASN A 361 18.63 60.18 -3.05
CA ASN A 361 19.36 60.02 -4.30
C ASN A 361 18.39 59.45 -5.34
N ASP A 362 18.20 60.15 -6.46
CA ASP A 362 17.39 59.69 -7.59
C ASP A 362 18.23 58.78 -8.51
N ASP A 363 18.67 57.64 -7.96
CA ASP A 363 19.54 56.68 -8.62
C ASP A 363 18.78 55.47 -9.19
N HIS A 364 17.62 55.08 -8.64
CA HIS A 364 16.76 54.02 -9.18
C HIS A 364 15.43 54.53 -9.74
N ARG A 365 15.02 54.00 -10.90
CA ARG A 365 13.74 54.26 -11.55
C ARG A 365 12.81 53.04 -11.44
N MET A 366 11.51 53.27 -11.23
CA MET A 366 10.54 52.19 -11.04
C MET A 366 10.27 51.43 -12.35
N LEU A 367 10.50 50.11 -12.35
CA LEU A 367 10.04 49.23 -13.41
C LEU A 367 8.59 48.78 -13.15
N GLU A 368 7.69 49.03 -14.09
CA GLU A 368 6.28 48.68 -14.00
C GLU A 368 5.95 47.51 -14.96
N ILE A 369 5.05 46.62 -14.54
CA ILE A 369 4.48 45.56 -15.37
C ILE A 369 2.95 45.59 -15.32
N GLU A 370 2.34 45.47 -16.49
CA GLU A 370 0.92 45.18 -16.66
C GLU A 370 0.80 43.83 -17.37
N MET A 371 -0.04 42.93 -16.87
CA MET A 371 -0.21 41.60 -17.45
C MET A 371 -1.65 41.10 -17.38
N GLU A 372 -2.06 40.38 -18.40
CA GLU A 372 -3.34 39.65 -18.47
C GLU A 372 -3.07 38.21 -18.88
N GLY A 373 -3.76 37.28 -18.22
CA GLY A 373 -3.51 35.86 -18.38
C GLY A 373 -4.60 35.00 -17.75
N ASP A 374 -4.55 33.72 -18.10
CA ASP A 374 -5.34 32.67 -17.47
C ASP A 374 -4.51 32.01 -16.38
N LEU A 375 -4.96 32.17 -15.14
CA LEU A 375 -4.56 31.22 -14.10
C LEU A 375 -5.18 29.90 -14.52
N MET A 376 -4.35 28.90 -14.83
CA MET A 376 -4.76 27.51 -15.06
C MET A 376 -5.29 26.93 -13.73
N SER A 377 -6.37 27.53 -13.23
CA SER A 377 -7.17 27.01 -12.16
C SER A 377 -7.60 25.65 -12.62
N LYS A 378 -7.17 24.63 -11.87
CA LYS A 378 -7.91 23.39 -11.90
C LYS A 378 -9.36 23.80 -11.64
N GLY A 379 -10.21 23.72 -12.66
CA GLY A 379 -11.59 23.35 -12.41
C GLY A 379 -11.49 22.21 -11.42
N GLY A 380 -11.93 22.46 -10.19
CA GLY A 380 -11.75 21.55 -9.09
C GLY A 380 -12.46 20.26 -9.47
N GLY A 381 -11.73 19.33 -10.08
CA GLY A 381 -12.02 17.93 -9.92
C GLY A 381 -12.02 17.77 -8.42
N LYS A 382 -13.23 17.65 -7.86
CA LYS A 382 -13.43 17.57 -6.42
C LYS A 382 -12.57 16.41 -5.96
N THR A 383 -11.43 16.71 -5.36
CA THR A 383 -10.63 15.67 -4.74
C THR A 383 -11.53 15.03 -3.70
N LEU A 384 -11.73 13.72 -3.80
CA LEU A 384 -12.48 12.93 -2.82
C LEU A 384 -12.14 13.44 -1.43
N TRP A 385 -13.10 14.09 -0.76
CA TRP A 385 -12.85 14.63 0.57
C TRP A 385 -12.67 13.43 1.50
N ARG A 386 -11.44 13.27 2.00
CA ARG A 386 -11.08 12.21 2.93
C ARG A 386 -10.57 12.85 4.21
N GLN A 387 -11.42 12.91 5.21
CA GLN A 387 -10.99 13.30 6.54
C GLN A 387 -10.01 12.28 7.08
N LYS A 388 -8.94 12.78 7.68
CA LYS A 388 -7.96 11.96 8.39
C LYS A 388 -8.22 12.10 9.90
N PHE A 389 -8.03 10.99 10.60
CA PHE A 389 -8.27 10.87 12.04
C PHE A 389 -6.97 10.59 12.77
N ASP A 390 -6.92 10.92 14.06
CA ASP A 390 -5.84 10.54 14.96
C ASP A 390 -5.97 9.06 15.34
N THR A 391 -5.37 8.18 14.52
CA THR A 391 -5.37 6.73 14.73
C THR A 391 -4.52 6.30 15.92
N ASP A 392 -3.53 7.09 16.31
CA ASP A 392 -2.70 6.77 17.47
C ASP A 392 -3.52 6.95 18.75
N LYS A 393 -4.34 8.01 18.83
CA LYS A 393 -5.29 8.21 19.93
C LYS A 393 -6.26 7.03 20.09
N MET A 394 -6.71 6.38 19.01
CA MET A 394 -7.64 5.23 19.07
C MET A 394 -7.11 4.06 19.92
N HIS A 395 -5.79 3.93 20.03
CA HIS A 395 -5.14 2.85 20.77
C HIS A 395 -4.74 3.21 22.21
N THR A 396 -4.95 4.46 22.63
CA THR A 396 -4.85 4.87 24.03
C THR A 396 -6.01 4.30 24.84
N GLU A 397 -5.87 4.17 26.17
CA GLU A 397 -6.96 3.70 27.03
C GLU A 397 -8.18 4.63 26.98
N GLU A 398 -7.96 5.94 26.88
CA GLU A 398 -9.03 6.93 26.63
C GLU A 398 -9.75 6.64 25.29
N GLY A 399 -8.98 6.50 24.20
CA GLY A 399 -9.54 6.24 22.87
C GLY A 399 -10.31 4.92 22.79
N LYS A 400 -9.78 3.85 23.39
CA LYS A 400 -10.47 2.56 23.50
C LYS A 400 -11.77 2.67 24.27
N THR A 401 -11.78 3.39 25.40
CA THR A 401 -13.01 3.62 26.19
C THR A 401 -14.07 4.36 25.37
N ILE A 402 -13.67 5.39 24.62
CA ILE A 402 -14.57 6.13 23.72
C ILE A 402 -15.15 5.20 22.65
N LEU A 403 -14.30 4.42 21.97
CA LEU A 403 -14.72 3.49 20.93
C LEU A 403 -15.60 2.37 21.47
N GLN A 404 -15.28 1.83 22.65
CA GLN A 404 -16.08 0.80 23.32
C GLN A 404 -17.49 1.31 23.57
N LYS A 405 -17.63 2.51 24.15
CA LYS A 405 -18.93 3.13 24.42
C LYS A 405 -19.68 3.41 23.12
N ALA A 406 -19.01 3.96 22.12
CA ALA A 406 -19.63 4.30 20.84
C ALA A 406 -20.11 3.06 20.09
N LEU A 407 -19.29 2.02 19.96
CA LEU A 407 -19.66 0.78 19.26
C LEU A 407 -20.79 0.03 19.98
N SER A 408 -20.78 0.02 21.32
CA SER A 408 -21.84 -0.62 22.12
C SER A 408 -23.17 0.17 22.09
N ALA A 409 -23.11 1.48 21.84
CA ALA A 409 -24.29 2.33 21.74
C ALA A 409 -24.84 2.46 20.31
N PHE A 410 -24.23 1.80 19.32
CA PHE A 410 -24.72 1.83 17.94
C PHE A 410 -26.09 1.15 17.86
N PRO A 411 -27.15 1.86 17.43
CA PRO A 411 -28.48 1.27 17.30
C PRO A 411 -28.51 0.32 16.11
N GLN A 412 -28.49 -0.98 16.37
CA GLN A 412 -28.52 -2.01 15.32
C GLN A 412 -29.81 -1.90 14.49
N PRO A 413 -29.73 -1.78 13.16
CA PRO A 413 -30.91 -1.79 12.31
C PRO A 413 -31.62 -3.16 12.34
N SER A 414 -32.95 -3.16 12.18
CA SER A 414 -33.75 -4.40 12.12
C SER A 414 -33.30 -5.30 10.97
N TRP A 415 -33.58 -6.60 11.04
CA TRP A 415 -33.21 -7.56 10.00
C TRP A 415 -33.62 -7.10 8.59
N GLU A 416 -34.78 -6.46 8.47
CA GLU A 416 -35.38 -6.01 7.21
C GLU A 416 -34.66 -4.82 6.57
N THR A 417 -33.75 -4.16 7.28
CA THR A 417 -32.98 -3.06 6.70
C THR A 417 -32.01 -3.59 5.64
N HIS A 418 -32.15 -3.09 4.40
CA HIS A 418 -31.28 -3.41 3.26
C HIS A 418 -29.77 -3.26 3.59
N PRO A 419 -28.88 -4.16 3.13
CA PRO A 419 -27.45 -4.13 3.44
C PRO A 419 -26.76 -2.80 3.15
N ASP A 420 -27.01 -2.18 1.98
CA ASP A 420 -26.48 -0.85 1.64
C ASP A 420 -26.89 0.23 2.65
N ARG A 421 -28.17 0.24 3.06
CA ARG A 421 -28.71 1.20 4.03
C ARG A 421 -28.08 0.99 5.40
N HIS A 422 -27.97 -0.26 5.83
CA HIS A 422 -27.32 -0.61 7.10
C HIS A 422 -25.83 -0.16 7.08
N CYS A 423 -25.08 -0.46 6.01
CA CYS A 423 -23.70 -0.01 5.89
C CYS A 423 -23.57 1.52 5.92
N LEU A 424 -24.49 2.24 5.28
CA LEU A 424 -24.52 3.70 5.30
C LEU A 424 -24.80 4.26 6.70
N LEU A 425 -25.75 3.69 7.45
CA LEU A 425 -26.06 4.09 8.82
C LEU A 425 -24.84 3.92 9.74
N LEU A 426 -24.16 2.78 9.62
CA LEU A 426 -22.92 2.52 10.34
C LEU A 426 -21.82 3.52 9.97
N GLN A 427 -21.65 3.79 8.67
CA GLN A 427 -20.69 4.76 8.16
C GLN A 427 -20.94 6.17 8.68
N LYS A 428 -22.19 6.66 8.64
CA LYS A 428 -22.56 7.99 9.16
C LYS A 428 -22.27 8.08 10.65
N TYR A 429 -22.74 7.12 11.44
CA TYR A 429 -22.55 7.07 12.89
C TYR A 429 -21.06 7.09 13.29
N LEU A 430 -20.26 6.17 12.73
CA LEU A 430 -18.84 6.10 13.09
C LEU A 430 -18.06 7.32 12.62
N HIS A 431 -18.41 7.91 11.48
CA HIS A 431 -17.77 9.16 11.05
C HIS A 431 -18.04 10.32 12.01
N GLU A 432 -19.24 10.45 12.57
CA GLU A 432 -19.53 11.47 13.59
C GLU A 432 -18.72 11.24 14.87
N VAL A 433 -18.67 10.00 15.35
CA VAL A 433 -17.85 9.61 16.50
C VAL A 433 -16.37 9.94 16.25
N LEU A 434 -15.85 9.60 15.07
CA LEU A 434 -14.46 9.83 14.70
C LEU A 434 -14.13 11.32 14.57
N LYS A 435 -15.00 12.09 13.89
CA LYS A 435 -14.89 13.55 13.75
C LYS A 435 -14.79 14.24 15.11
N LYS A 436 -15.66 13.85 16.04
CA LYS A 436 -15.78 14.47 17.35
C LYS A 436 -14.59 14.14 18.26
N ASN A 437 -14.15 12.89 18.29
CA ASN A 437 -13.26 12.38 19.34
C ASN A 437 -11.81 12.15 18.90
N PHE A 438 -11.58 11.99 17.59
CA PHE A 438 -10.26 11.66 17.01
C PHE A 438 -9.84 12.66 15.91
N PRO A 439 -9.98 13.99 16.09
CA PRO A 439 -9.46 14.94 15.12
C PRO A 439 -7.93 14.88 15.11
N LEU A 440 -7.31 14.98 13.93
CA LEU A 440 -5.86 15.13 13.85
C LEU A 440 -5.42 16.38 14.62
N GLN A 441 -4.58 16.19 15.62
CA GLN A 441 -3.88 17.32 16.25
C GLN A 441 -2.92 17.94 15.22
N LYS A 442 -2.97 19.27 15.05
CA LYS A 442 -1.96 19.97 14.27
C LYS A 442 -0.64 19.84 15.02
N ASP A 443 0.34 19.17 14.41
CA ASP A 443 1.71 19.13 14.94
C ASP A 443 2.16 20.55 15.31
N ASN A 444 2.33 20.83 16.61
CA ASN A 444 3.24 21.88 17.01
C ASN A 444 4.61 21.45 16.48
N LYS A 445 5.14 22.21 15.51
CA LYS A 445 6.50 21.98 15.01
C LYS A 445 7.41 21.87 16.23
N ALA A 446 8.01 20.70 16.44
CA ALA A 446 8.96 20.50 17.52
C ALA A 446 9.95 21.68 17.49
N SER A 447 10.01 22.42 18.59
CA SER A 447 10.99 23.47 18.79
C SER A 447 12.36 22.85 18.60
N TYR A 448 13.04 23.24 17.53
CA TYR A 448 14.40 22.81 17.24
C TYR A 448 15.24 23.19 18.46
N ILE A 449 15.81 22.21 19.15
CA ILE A 449 16.81 22.50 20.19
C ILE A 449 17.96 23.22 19.45
N PRO A 450 18.30 24.46 19.81
CA PRO A 450 19.42 25.17 19.18
C PRO A 450 20.68 24.32 19.28
N GLY A 451 21.41 24.18 18.18
CA GLY A 451 22.61 23.32 18.08
C GLY A 451 23.75 23.69 19.03
N GLU A 452 23.61 24.79 19.77
CA GLU A 452 24.64 25.39 20.62
C GLU A 452 24.69 24.81 22.06
N ILE A 453 23.74 23.94 22.47
CA ILE A 453 23.68 23.41 23.86
C ILE A 453 23.68 21.85 23.92
N ALA A 454 24.47 21.18 23.08
CA ALA A 454 24.65 19.73 23.18
C ALA A 454 26.12 19.36 23.43
N THR A 455 26.51 19.22 24.70
CA THR A 455 27.84 18.77 25.11
C THR A 455 28.17 17.36 24.62
N HIS A 456 29.45 17.07 24.44
CA HIS A 456 29.97 15.78 23.93
C HIS A 456 29.46 14.56 24.74
N ARG A 457 29.23 14.72 26.05
CA ARG A 457 28.71 13.68 26.96
C ARG A 457 27.25 13.31 26.69
N ILE A 458 26.41 14.30 26.34
CA ILE A 458 25.01 14.08 25.93
C ILE A 458 24.97 13.35 24.59
N LYS A 459 25.82 13.73 23.63
CA LYS A 459 25.95 13.04 22.33
C LYS A 459 26.36 11.57 22.50
N LYS A 460 27.34 11.26 23.37
CA LYS A 460 27.80 9.89 23.63
C LYS A 460 26.72 9.01 24.28
N THR A 461 25.97 9.58 25.23
CA THR A 461 24.86 8.88 25.92
C THR A 461 23.69 8.61 24.97
N ILE A 462 23.34 9.58 24.13
CA ILE A 462 22.32 9.42 23.08
C ILE A 462 22.75 8.33 22.08
N ILE A 463 24.02 8.29 21.67
CA ILE A 463 24.54 7.26 20.77
C ILE A 463 24.46 5.87 21.42
N ALA A 464 24.85 5.71 22.69
CA ALA A 464 24.79 4.44 23.41
C ALA A 464 23.33 3.95 23.64
N ALA A 465 22.44 4.85 24.05
CA ALA A 465 21.01 4.56 24.22
C ALA A 465 20.35 4.19 22.88
N LYS A 466 20.66 4.95 21.82
CA LYS A 466 20.21 4.66 20.45
C LYS A 466 20.72 3.31 19.96
N THR A 467 21.97 2.95 20.26
CA THR A 467 22.55 1.65 19.88
C THR A 467 21.87 0.50 20.62
N THR A 468 21.56 0.66 21.91
CA THR A 468 20.85 -0.34 22.73
C THR A 468 19.41 -0.53 22.24
N MET A 469 18.72 0.56 21.96
CA MET A 469 17.37 0.57 21.40
C MET A 469 17.31 -0.05 19.99
N LEU A 470 18.27 0.26 19.11
CA LEU A 470 18.37 -0.34 17.78
C LEU A 470 18.66 -1.85 17.85
N ASN A 471 19.49 -2.28 18.80
CA ASN A 471 19.71 -3.70 19.08
C ASN A 471 18.40 -4.41 19.46
N GLN A 472 17.59 -3.83 20.34
CA GLN A 472 16.28 -4.39 20.72
C GLN A 472 15.29 -4.40 19.55
N VAL A 473 15.31 -3.38 18.68
CA VAL A 473 14.44 -3.29 17.49
C VAL A 473 14.81 -4.33 16.42
N VAL A 474 16.10 -4.65 16.26
CA VAL A 474 16.60 -5.65 15.30
C VAL A 474 16.36 -7.08 15.80
N THR A 475 16.59 -7.34 17.08
CA THR A 475 16.59 -8.71 17.64
C THR A 475 15.21 -9.28 17.94
N ARG A 476 14.17 -8.44 18.08
CA ARG A 476 12.80 -8.87 18.42
C ARG A 476 12.02 -9.39 17.20
N GLY A 477 11.49 -10.62 17.24
CA GLY A 477 10.50 -11.14 16.27
C GLY A 477 10.97 -11.31 14.81
N VAL A 478 10.01 -11.51 13.89
CA VAL A 478 10.26 -11.84 12.46
C VAL A 478 11.05 -10.74 11.74
N GLN A 479 12.08 -11.14 10.98
CA GLN A 479 13.20 -10.28 10.57
C GLN A 479 13.26 -9.92 9.08
N ASN A 480 12.12 -9.72 8.41
CA ASN A 480 12.19 -9.13 7.08
C ASN A 480 12.56 -7.62 7.20
N VAL A 481 13.35 -7.11 6.25
CA VAL A 481 13.86 -5.72 6.25
C VAL A 481 12.73 -4.69 6.40
N GLY A 482 11.55 -4.98 5.86
CA GLY A 482 10.36 -4.13 5.98
C GLY A 482 9.83 -4.02 7.41
N ALA A 483 9.76 -5.14 8.14
CA ALA A 483 9.30 -5.19 9.53
C ALA A 483 10.28 -4.47 10.47
N ILE A 484 11.59 -4.65 10.26
CA ILE A 484 12.62 -3.95 11.02
C ILE A 484 12.54 -2.43 10.77
N LEU A 485 12.34 -2.01 9.51
CA LEU A 485 12.13 -0.60 9.16
C LEU A 485 10.84 0.00 9.74
N GLN A 486 9.74 -0.77 9.80
CA GLN A 486 8.48 -0.32 10.42
C GLN A 486 8.65 -0.13 11.93
N ARG A 487 9.31 -1.06 12.62
CA ARG A 487 9.60 -0.94 14.06
C ARG A 487 10.52 0.23 14.37
N ALA A 488 11.56 0.44 13.55
CA ALA A 488 12.44 1.60 13.68
C ALA A 488 11.66 2.92 13.56
N LYS A 489 10.76 3.03 12.56
CA LYS A 489 9.89 4.20 12.39
C LYS A 489 8.92 4.40 13.55
N ALA A 490 8.27 3.33 14.03
CA ALA A 490 7.34 3.38 15.16
C ALA A 490 8.02 3.83 16.46
N ALA A 491 9.31 3.51 16.61
CA ALA A 491 10.11 3.98 17.72
C ALA A 491 10.64 5.42 17.53
N GLY A 492 10.10 6.17 16.57
CA GLY A 492 10.49 7.55 16.27
C GLY A 492 11.83 7.68 15.53
N ILE A 493 12.40 6.57 15.08
CA ILE A 493 13.73 6.53 14.48
C ILE A 493 13.65 6.59 12.95
N GLY A 494 14.39 7.55 12.38
CA GLY A 494 14.31 7.91 10.98
C GLY A 494 13.36 9.09 10.86
N GLY A 495 13.92 10.31 10.90
CA GLY A 495 13.14 11.53 10.69
C GLY A 495 12.28 11.38 9.44
N ARG A 496 11.10 12.04 9.44
CA ARG A 496 10.29 12.22 8.22
C ARG A 496 11.28 12.52 7.10
N LYS A 497 11.43 11.62 6.11
CA LYS A 497 12.17 11.94 4.88
C LYS A 497 11.74 13.36 4.54
N SER A 498 12.69 14.27 4.29
CA SER A 498 12.33 15.49 3.58
C SER A 498 11.46 15.00 2.43
N ARG A 499 10.18 15.41 2.43
CA ARG A 499 9.28 14.99 1.36
C ARG A 499 10.07 15.25 0.09
N PRO A 500 10.31 14.25 -0.77
CA PRO A 500 10.85 14.55 -2.09
C PRO A 500 10.01 15.72 -2.59
N VAL A 501 10.67 16.82 -2.98
CA VAL A 501 10.02 17.97 -3.61
C VAL A 501 8.91 17.39 -4.46
N GLN A 502 7.64 17.75 -4.19
CA GLN A 502 6.48 17.21 -4.91
C GLN A 502 6.86 17.23 -6.38
N ARG A 503 7.17 16.05 -6.92
CA ARG A 503 7.60 15.95 -8.31
C ARG A 503 6.44 16.52 -9.12
N PRO A 504 6.70 17.37 -10.13
CA PRO A 504 5.63 17.81 -11.02
C PRO A 504 4.84 16.58 -11.47
N LEU A 505 3.52 16.72 -11.66
CA LEU A 505 2.69 15.66 -12.23
C LEU A 505 3.47 15.09 -13.41
N PRO A 506 3.83 13.79 -13.41
CA PRO A 506 4.55 13.22 -14.53
C PRO A 506 3.70 13.50 -15.77
N GLN A 507 4.30 14.14 -16.78
CA GLN A 507 3.66 14.39 -18.06
C GLN A 507 3.26 13.03 -18.62
N LEU A 508 1.98 12.67 -18.51
CA LEU A 508 1.46 11.40 -19.00
C LEU A 508 1.19 11.55 -20.49
N LEU A 509 1.56 10.55 -21.29
CA LEU A 509 1.17 10.49 -22.69
C LEU A 509 -0.12 9.69 -22.81
N ASP A 510 -1.06 10.20 -23.60
CA ASP A 510 -2.26 9.47 -23.99
C ASP A 510 -1.84 8.25 -24.83
N PRO A 511 -2.19 7.01 -24.42
CA PRO A 511 -1.79 5.80 -25.14
C PRO A 511 -2.30 5.71 -26.58
N SER A 512 -3.42 6.40 -26.90
CA SER A 512 -4.06 6.34 -28.21
C SER A 512 -3.35 7.18 -29.27
N ASN A 513 -2.77 8.32 -28.87
CA ASN A 513 -2.23 9.32 -29.79
C ASN A 513 -0.79 9.76 -29.46
N GLY A 514 -0.23 9.31 -28.33
CA GLY A 514 1.13 9.61 -27.89
C GLY A 514 1.36 11.06 -27.45
N LYS A 515 0.32 11.90 -27.38
CA LYS A 515 0.43 13.31 -27.00
C LYS A 515 0.37 13.48 -25.48
N PRO A 516 0.99 14.54 -24.94
CA PRO A 516 0.88 14.87 -23.52
C PRO A 516 -0.57 15.17 -23.10
N VAL A 517 -1.01 14.51 -22.04
CA VAL A 517 -2.28 14.80 -21.35
C VAL A 517 -2.22 16.21 -20.76
N GLN A 518 -3.20 17.05 -21.10
CA GLN A 518 -3.16 18.48 -20.81
C GLN A 518 -3.87 18.87 -19.51
N ASP A 519 -4.84 18.08 -19.04
CA ASP A 519 -5.62 18.38 -17.85
C ASP A 519 -5.80 17.18 -16.90
N ARG A 520 -6.39 17.45 -15.72
CA ARG A 520 -6.57 16.43 -14.68
C ARG A 520 -7.67 15.42 -15.03
N LYS A 521 -8.73 15.83 -15.75
CA LYS A 521 -9.83 14.94 -16.12
C LYS A 521 -9.36 13.90 -17.13
N ASP A 522 -8.60 14.33 -18.13
CA ASP A 522 -7.97 13.46 -19.11
C ASP A 522 -6.92 12.56 -18.45
N LEU A 523 -6.21 13.04 -17.43
CA LEU A 523 -5.25 12.23 -16.66
C LEU A 523 -5.96 11.15 -15.85
N ASP A 524 -7.01 11.50 -15.13
CA ASP A 524 -7.81 10.54 -14.37
C ASP A 524 -8.51 9.55 -15.33
N ARG A 525 -9.05 10.00 -16.47
CA ARG A 525 -9.58 9.13 -17.54
C ARG A 525 -8.52 8.16 -18.05
N THR A 526 -7.33 8.65 -18.42
CA THR A 526 -6.24 7.82 -18.93
C THR A 526 -5.83 6.74 -17.91
N TRP A 527 -5.77 7.08 -16.62
CA TRP A 527 -5.53 6.10 -15.56
C TRP A 527 -6.69 5.11 -15.40
N MET A 528 -7.93 5.58 -15.42
CA MET A 528 -9.11 4.73 -15.30
C MET A 528 -9.27 3.81 -16.51
N GLU A 529 -8.95 4.25 -17.72
CA GLU A 529 -8.93 3.44 -18.95
C GLU A 529 -7.80 2.42 -18.89
N TYR A 530 -6.58 2.82 -18.58
CA TYR A 530 -5.45 1.90 -18.51
C TYR A 530 -5.63 0.84 -17.42
N PHE A 531 -5.95 1.26 -16.20
CA PHE A 531 -6.23 0.32 -15.12
C PHE A 531 -7.52 -0.44 -15.39
N GLY A 532 -8.53 0.19 -16.01
CA GLY A 532 -9.74 -0.46 -16.48
C GLY A 532 -9.43 -1.61 -17.42
N GLN A 533 -8.61 -1.39 -18.46
CA GLN A 533 -8.16 -2.40 -19.41
C GLN A 533 -7.40 -3.55 -18.75
N GLN A 534 -6.57 -3.29 -17.73
CA GLN A 534 -5.92 -4.36 -16.95
C GLN A 534 -6.94 -5.31 -16.32
N GLU A 535 -8.11 -4.79 -15.93
CA GLU A 535 -9.22 -5.59 -15.37
C GLU A 535 -10.31 -5.88 -16.38
N GLN A 536 -10.12 -5.46 -17.63
CA GLN A 536 -11.17 -5.42 -18.62
C GLN A 536 -12.48 -4.78 -18.08
N GLY A 537 -12.35 -3.79 -17.20
CA GLY A 537 -13.43 -3.01 -16.62
C GLY A 537 -13.92 -1.93 -17.58
N VAL A 538 -15.23 -1.70 -17.58
CA VAL A 538 -15.86 -0.62 -18.36
C VAL A 538 -15.96 0.62 -17.51
N LEU A 539 -15.58 1.77 -18.07
CA LEU A 539 -15.84 3.06 -17.44
C LEU A 539 -17.35 3.31 -17.42
N SER A 540 -17.89 3.56 -16.23
CA SER A 540 -19.28 3.97 -16.04
C SER A 540 -19.34 5.12 -15.04
N THR A 541 -20.41 5.90 -15.11
CA THR A 541 -20.72 6.88 -14.06
C THR A 541 -21.11 6.17 -12.76
N VAL A 542 -21.09 6.89 -11.63
CA VAL A 542 -21.54 6.34 -10.34
C VAL A 542 -23.03 6.04 -10.39
N GLU A 543 -23.80 6.90 -11.04
CA GLU A 543 -25.22 6.76 -11.32
C GLU A 543 -25.52 5.49 -12.11
N GLU A 544 -24.85 5.29 -13.25
CA GLU A 544 -25.00 4.07 -14.05
C GLU A 544 -24.63 2.81 -13.27
N PHE A 545 -23.56 2.86 -12.48
CA PHE A 545 -23.12 1.73 -11.66
C PHE A 545 -24.16 1.35 -10.61
N LEU A 546 -24.77 2.33 -9.94
CA LEU A 546 -25.82 2.11 -8.94
C LEU A 546 -27.16 1.67 -9.56
N GLN A 547 -27.44 2.07 -10.80
CA GLN A 547 -28.64 1.66 -11.53
C GLN A 547 -28.56 0.24 -12.09
N ARG A 548 -27.36 -0.28 -12.33
CA ARG A 548 -27.13 -1.69 -12.71
C ARG A 548 -27.43 -2.59 -11.51
N ARG A 549 -28.72 -2.87 -11.25
CA ARG A 549 -29.14 -3.88 -10.29
C ARG A 549 -28.65 -5.24 -10.77
N PRO A 550 -27.91 -5.98 -9.94
CA PRO A 550 -27.76 -7.39 -10.19
C PRO A 550 -29.11 -8.08 -10.00
N ASN A 551 -29.46 -8.96 -10.93
CA ASN A 551 -30.68 -9.73 -10.83
C ASN A 551 -30.43 -10.89 -9.86
N TYR A 552 -30.64 -10.66 -8.57
CA TYR A 552 -30.37 -11.61 -7.49
C TYR A 552 -31.42 -12.74 -7.38
N GLY A 553 -32.12 -13.03 -8.47
CA GLY A 553 -33.21 -14.01 -8.51
C GLY A 553 -32.68 -15.42 -8.63
N GLY A 554 -32.11 -15.94 -7.55
CA GLY A 554 -31.75 -17.34 -7.40
C GLY A 554 -32.03 -17.78 -5.97
N THR A 555 -33.12 -18.53 -5.76
CA THR A 555 -33.31 -19.32 -4.54
C THR A 555 -32.48 -20.60 -4.72
N THR A 556 -31.32 -20.70 -4.08
CA THR A 556 -30.70 -22.01 -3.94
C THR A 556 -31.45 -22.75 -2.83
N GLU A 557 -32.04 -23.90 -3.15
CA GLU A 557 -32.65 -24.82 -2.17
C GLU A 557 -31.62 -25.44 -1.21
N GLU A 558 -30.34 -25.09 -1.34
CA GLU A 558 -29.24 -25.62 -0.54
C GLU A 558 -29.25 -25.04 0.88
N ALA A 559 -29.29 -25.93 1.88
CA ALA A 559 -29.18 -25.57 3.27
C ALA A 559 -27.77 -25.06 3.61
N TRP A 560 -27.67 -23.80 4.05
CA TRP A 560 -26.43 -23.26 4.60
C TRP A 560 -26.03 -24.02 5.87
N SER A 561 -24.82 -24.57 5.90
CA SER A 561 -24.23 -25.00 7.18
C SER A 561 -23.81 -23.78 7.98
N HIS A 562 -24.19 -23.75 9.26
CA HIS A 562 -23.78 -22.73 10.23
C HIS A 562 -22.25 -22.57 10.33
N ASP A 563 -21.47 -23.60 10.01
CA ASP A 563 -20.00 -23.55 10.01
C ASP A 563 -19.43 -22.64 8.91
N LEU A 564 -20.18 -22.42 7.82
CA LEU A 564 -19.80 -21.54 6.71
C LEU A 564 -20.15 -20.07 6.97
N LEU A 565 -21.01 -19.79 7.96
CA LEU A 565 -21.42 -18.43 8.32
C LEU A 565 -20.49 -17.83 9.39
N PRO A 566 -20.19 -16.51 9.34
CA PRO A 566 -19.26 -15.84 10.24
C PRO A 566 -19.79 -15.75 11.68
N SER A 567 -19.13 -16.43 12.61
CA SER A 567 -19.36 -16.24 14.06
C SER A 567 -18.74 -14.92 14.55
N LEU A 568 -19.13 -14.46 15.75
CA LEU A 568 -18.50 -13.27 16.36
C LEU A 568 -17.00 -13.46 16.55
N GLN A 569 -16.59 -14.66 16.96
CA GLN A 569 -15.20 -15.01 17.18
C GLN A 569 -14.38 -14.98 15.88
N ASP A 570 -14.94 -15.49 14.77
CA ASP A 570 -14.29 -15.44 13.44
C ASP A 570 -13.99 -14.00 13.01
N ILE A 571 -14.98 -13.13 13.18
CA ILE A 571 -14.90 -11.71 12.83
C ILE A 571 -13.87 -11.03 13.72
N GLU A 572 -13.99 -11.18 15.04
CA GLU A 572 -13.08 -10.58 16.03
C GLU A 572 -11.62 -10.94 15.75
N GLN A 573 -11.34 -12.23 15.57
CA GLN A 573 -9.98 -12.71 15.30
C GLN A 573 -9.42 -12.08 14.02
N THR A 574 -10.26 -11.98 12.99
CA THR A 574 -9.86 -11.38 11.71
C THR A 574 -9.60 -9.87 11.84
N LEU A 575 -10.42 -9.16 12.63
CA LEU A 575 -10.21 -7.74 12.90
C LEU A 575 -8.89 -7.49 13.64
N ARG A 576 -8.53 -8.33 14.62
CA ARG A 576 -7.25 -8.23 15.38
C ARG A 576 -6.02 -8.33 14.48
N GLU A 577 -6.10 -9.10 13.40
CA GLU A 577 -5.02 -9.31 12.45
C GLU A 577 -4.85 -8.16 11.44
N ILE A 578 -5.75 -7.18 11.40
CA ILE A 578 -5.69 -6.08 10.45
C ILE A 578 -4.47 -5.19 10.74
N PRO A 579 -3.60 -4.89 9.76
CA PRO A 579 -2.43 -4.05 9.98
C PRO A 579 -2.83 -2.59 10.22
N ARG A 580 -2.17 -1.94 11.18
CA ARG A 580 -2.37 -0.53 11.57
C ARG A 580 -1.76 0.47 10.59
N GLY A 581 -2.22 1.72 10.68
CA GLY A 581 -1.71 2.86 9.91
C GLY A 581 -2.00 2.80 8.41
N LYS A 582 -3.08 2.12 8.01
CA LYS A 582 -3.52 1.99 6.62
C LYS A 582 -4.73 2.87 6.33
N THR A 583 -4.79 3.38 5.11
CA THR A 583 -5.85 4.28 4.64
C THR A 583 -7.11 3.49 4.27
N GLY A 584 -8.28 4.02 4.64
CA GLY A 584 -9.58 3.44 4.35
C GLY A 584 -10.00 3.47 2.86
N GLY A 585 -10.99 2.63 2.56
CA GLY A 585 -11.62 2.51 1.25
C GLY A 585 -12.61 3.64 0.98
N VAL A 586 -13.67 3.36 0.21
CA VAL A 586 -14.75 4.34 -0.07
C VAL A 586 -15.50 4.72 1.21
N ASP A 587 -15.62 3.78 2.14
CA ASP A 587 -16.15 3.99 3.49
C ASP A 587 -15.33 4.94 4.38
N ASN A 588 -14.08 5.24 3.98
CA ASN A 588 -13.10 6.04 4.74
C ASN A 588 -12.86 5.55 6.19
N PHE A 589 -13.10 4.27 6.47
CA PHE A 589 -12.75 3.66 7.75
C PHE A 589 -11.24 3.38 7.83
N PRO A 590 -10.51 3.96 8.81
CA PRO A 590 -9.10 3.62 8.99
C PRO A 590 -8.94 2.19 9.50
N SER A 591 -7.82 1.54 9.20
CA SER A 591 -7.54 0.18 9.70
C SER A 591 -7.57 0.07 11.22
N ASP A 592 -7.15 1.13 11.90
CA ASP A 592 -6.96 1.19 13.35
C ASP A 592 -8.30 1.15 14.09
N LEU A 593 -9.36 1.70 13.47
CA LEU A 593 -10.74 1.58 13.97
C LEU A 593 -11.17 0.11 14.09
N MET A 594 -10.73 -0.74 13.17
CA MET A 594 -11.12 -2.15 13.14
C MET A 594 -10.51 -2.96 14.29
N ASN A 595 -9.26 -2.66 14.65
CA ASN A 595 -8.49 -3.46 15.63
C ASN A 595 -8.29 -2.76 16.99
N ALA A 596 -8.82 -1.54 17.18
CA ALA A 596 -8.79 -0.85 18.48
C ALA A 596 -9.72 -1.51 19.51
N MET A 597 -10.95 -1.84 19.11
CA MET A 597 -11.96 -2.51 19.93
C MET A 597 -12.60 -3.67 19.14
N PRO A 598 -11.85 -4.74 18.85
CA PRO A 598 -12.25 -5.78 17.89
C PRO A 598 -13.50 -6.57 18.32
N VAL A 599 -13.72 -6.81 19.62
CA VAL A 599 -14.92 -7.49 20.14
C VAL A 599 -16.17 -6.68 19.82
N GLN A 600 -16.16 -5.40 20.18
CA GLN A 600 -17.30 -4.50 19.96
C GLN A 600 -17.53 -4.26 18.47
N MET A 601 -16.46 -4.07 17.70
CA MET A 601 -16.57 -3.91 16.25
C MET A 601 -17.11 -5.18 15.56
N ALA A 602 -16.72 -6.38 16.02
CA ALA A 602 -17.28 -7.63 15.52
C ALA A 602 -18.80 -7.71 15.74
N LYS A 603 -19.27 -7.33 16.93
CA LYS A 603 -20.71 -7.24 17.25
C LYS A 603 -21.43 -6.23 16.36
N THR A 604 -20.81 -5.08 16.12
CA THR A 604 -21.35 -4.06 15.22
C THR A 604 -21.47 -4.56 13.77
N LEU A 605 -20.48 -5.31 13.27
CA LEU A 605 -20.43 -5.77 11.88
C LEU A 605 -21.20 -7.08 11.61
N GLN A 606 -21.37 -7.95 12.60
CA GLN A 606 -21.93 -9.28 12.38
C GLN A 606 -23.33 -9.27 11.73
N PRO A 607 -24.30 -8.47 12.18
CA PRO A 607 -25.61 -8.49 11.55
C PRO A 607 -25.55 -8.05 10.09
N LEU A 608 -24.67 -7.08 9.76
CA LEU A 608 -24.44 -6.66 8.38
C LEU A 608 -23.78 -7.76 7.54
N TYR A 609 -22.81 -8.50 8.09
CA TYR A 609 -22.19 -9.64 7.40
C TYR A 609 -23.18 -10.76 7.11
N LEU A 610 -24.00 -11.15 8.09
CA LEU A 610 -24.99 -12.21 7.91
C LEU A 610 -26.06 -11.82 6.89
N LYS A 611 -26.57 -10.57 6.95
CA LYS A 611 -27.45 -10.03 5.90
C LYS A 611 -26.79 -10.14 4.53
N SER A 612 -25.54 -9.70 4.41
CA SER A 612 -24.83 -9.64 3.14
C SER A 612 -24.62 -11.02 2.52
N LEU A 613 -24.36 -12.04 3.34
CA LEU A 613 -24.12 -13.41 2.88
C LEU A 613 -25.41 -14.14 2.53
N LEU A 614 -26.40 -14.10 3.41
CA LEU A 614 -27.64 -14.86 3.27
C LEU A 614 -28.54 -14.33 2.16
N SER A 615 -28.39 -13.06 1.80
CA SER A 615 -29.06 -12.48 0.65
C SER A 615 -28.19 -12.42 -0.60
N TYR A 616 -26.94 -12.88 -0.53
CA TYR A 616 -25.94 -12.72 -1.59
C TYR A 616 -25.72 -11.26 -2.03
N GLN A 617 -25.99 -10.27 -1.17
CA GLN A 617 -25.89 -8.83 -1.47
C GLN A 617 -24.92 -8.11 -0.54
N GLN A 618 -23.72 -7.80 -1.04
CA GLN A 618 -22.76 -7.00 -0.30
C GLN A 618 -23.00 -5.49 -0.48
N PRO A 619 -22.83 -4.68 0.58
CA PRO A 619 -22.82 -3.23 0.49
C PRO A 619 -21.95 -2.69 -0.64
N VAL A 620 -22.46 -1.71 -1.40
CA VAL A 620 -21.74 -1.05 -2.51
C VAL A 620 -20.38 -0.53 -2.04
N GLN A 621 -20.31 -0.02 -0.81
CA GLN A 621 -19.08 0.48 -0.17
C GLN A 621 -17.97 -0.59 -0.09
N TRP A 622 -18.33 -1.88 -0.07
CA TRP A 622 -17.40 -3.01 0.01
C TRP A 622 -17.04 -3.56 -1.37
N ARG A 623 -17.92 -3.41 -2.36
CA ARG A 623 -17.71 -3.85 -3.75
C ARG A 623 -16.78 -2.92 -4.55
N GLY A 624 -16.54 -1.72 -4.04
CA GLY A 624 -15.71 -0.66 -4.64
C GLY A 624 -14.44 -0.32 -3.86
N GLY A 625 -13.67 0.60 -4.42
CA GLY A 625 -12.41 1.05 -3.82
C GLY A 625 -11.79 2.19 -4.59
N VAL A 626 -10.71 2.76 -4.06
CA VAL A 626 -9.99 3.87 -4.69
C VAL A 626 -8.70 3.38 -5.32
N LEU A 627 -8.50 3.76 -6.57
CA LEU A 627 -7.29 3.46 -7.33
C LEU A 627 -6.22 4.52 -7.11
N TYR A 628 -5.01 4.05 -6.87
CA TYR A 628 -3.80 4.85 -6.81
C TYR A 628 -2.79 4.31 -7.81
N GLU A 629 -2.10 5.21 -8.48
CA GLU A 629 -0.99 4.91 -9.36
C GLU A 629 0.32 4.79 -8.56
N ALA A 630 1.07 3.71 -8.78
CA ALA A 630 2.38 3.49 -8.16
C ALA A 630 3.43 3.16 -9.21
N PHE A 631 4.40 4.05 -9.39
CA PHE A 631 5.47 3.83 -10.37
C PHE A 631 6.29 2.57 -10.04
N LYS A 632 6.52 1.72 -11.05
CA LYS A 632 7.25 0.44 -10.91
C LYS A 632 8.74 0.63 -10.59
N GLY A 633 9.27 1.84 -10.73
CA GLY A 633 10.69 2.15 -10.50
C GLY A 633 11.57 1.94 -11.72
N SER A 634 10.99 1.59 -12.87
CA SER A 634 11.68 1.34 -14.14
C SER A 634 10.85 1.85 -15.32
N GLY A 635 11.51 2.32 -16.39
CA GLY A 635 10.86 2.87 -17.59
C GLY A 635 10.54 4.37 -17.49
N MET A 636 9.96 4.93 -18.56
CA MET A 636 9.56 6.33 -18.61
C MET A 636 8.31 6.57 -17.73
N GLN A 637 8.38 7.54 -16.82
CA GLN A 637 7.24 7.95 -15.96
C GLN A 637 6.09 8.59 -16.75
N SER A 638 6.31 8.92 -18.02
CA SER A 638 5.28 9.44 -18.92
C SER A 638 4.37 8.37 -19.52
N ARG A 639 4.68 7.08 -19.32
CA ARG A 639 3.89 5.97 -19.85
C ARG A 639 3.17 5.21 -18.74
N VAL A 640 1.86 5.02 -18.90
CA VAL A 640 0.98 4.30 -17.98
C VAL A 640 1.46 2.86 -17.69
N GLU A 641 2.07 2.20 -18.69
CA GLU A 641 2.58 0.82 -18.59
C GLU A 641 3.65 0.61 -17.51
N ASN A 642 4.33 1.69 -17.10
CA ASN A 642 5.37 1.69 -16.08
C ASN A 642 4.82 1.90 -14.65
N PHE A 643 3.50 1.89 -14.48
CA PHE A 643 2.85 2.02 -13.17
C PHE A 643 2.07 0.74 -12.83
N ARG A 644 1.92 0.50 -11.52
CA ARG A 644 1.01 -0.48 -10.92
C ARG A 644 -0.22 0.26 -10.41
N SER A 645 -1.38 -0.36 -10.57
CA SER A 645 -2.58 0.04 -9.84
C SER A 645 -2.48 -0.46 -8.39
N LEU A 646 -2.80 0.40 -7.43
CA LEU A 646 -3.01 0.06 -6.03
C LEU A 646 -4.47 0.32 -5.71
N PHE A 647 -5.22 -0.73 -5.44
CA PHE A 647 -6.64 -0.64 -5.12
C PHE A 647 -6.88 -0.66 -3.61
N ILE A 648 -7.51 0.38 -3.08
CA ILE A 648 -7.84 0.50 -1.66
C ILE A 648 -9.34 0.29 -1.46
N SER A 649 -9.73 -0.93 -1.10
CA SER A 649 -11.08 -1.31 -0.66
C SER A 649 -11.28 -1.21 0.86
N SER A 650 -12.54 -1.25 1.28
CA SER A 650 -12.99 -1.24 2.67
C SER A 650 -12.31 -2.30 3.54
N PHE A 651 -11.90 -1.93 4.76
CA PHE A 651 -11.40 -2.92 5.74
C PHE A 651 -12.51 -3.80 6.32
N ALA A 652 -13.75 -3.29 6.41
CA ALA A 652 -14.89 -4.09 6.82
C ALA A 652 -15.18 -5.18 5.79
N GLY A 653 -15.32 -4.82 4.50
CA GLY A 653 -15.49 -5.81 3.43
C GLY A 653 -14.34 -6.82 3.35
N LYS A 654 -13.09 -6.35 3.45
CA LYS A 654 -11.91 -7.24 3.48
C LYS A 654 -11.90 -8.20 4.66
N ALA A 655 -12.39 -7.78 5.83
CA ALA A 655 -12.48 -8.64 6.99
C ALA A 655 -13.49 -9.77 6.76
N LEU A 656 -14.66 -9.47 6.18
CA LEU A 656 -15.63 -10.50 5.77
C LEU A 656 -14.99 -11.51 4.79
N HIS A 657 -14.37 -11.03 3.71
CA HIS A 657 -13.71 -11.88 2.71
C HIS A 657 -12.62 -12.77 3.32
N LYS A 658 -11.89 -12.26 4.30
CA LYS A 658 -10.86 -13.01 5.01
C LYS A 658 -11.45 -14.06 5.96
N VAL A 659 -12.61 -13.78 6.59
CA VAL A 659 -13.37 -14.79 7.35
C VAL A 659 -13.83 -15.93 6.44
N LEU A 660 -14.45 -15.60 5.29
CA LEU A 660 -14.88 -16.59 4.31
C LEU A 660 -13.72 -17.46 3.84
N ARG A 661 -12.58 -16.84 3.49
CA ARG A 661 -11.36 -17.57 3.13
C ARG A 661 -10.95 -18.54 4.22
N LYS A 662 -10.93 -18.12 5.49
CA LYS A 662 -10.54 -19.00 6.61
C LYS A 662 -11.43 -20.23 6.73
N LYS A 663 -12.74 -20.09 6.47
CA LYS A 663 -13.74 -21.17 6.58
C LYS A 663 -13.61 -22.23 5.50
N VAL A 664 -13.26 -21.84 4.27
CA VAL A 664 -13.09 -22.80 3.15
C VAL A 664 -11.65 -23.24 2.93
N GLN A 665 -10.70 -22.70 3.71
CA GLN A 665 -9.27 -22.88 3.45
C GLN A 665 -8.86 -24.36 3.44
N SER A 666 -9.38 -25.17 4.35
CA SER A 666 -9.07 -26.61 4.40
C SER A 666 -9.52 -27.31 3.12
N SER A 667 -10.79 -27.12 2.74
CA SER A 667 -11.35 -27.68 1.50
C SER A 667 -10.55 -27.26 0.26
N ILE A 668 -10.02 -26.04 0.25
CA ILE A 668 -9.19 -25.58 -0.85
C ILE A 668 -7.81 -26.23 -0.79
N GLU A 669 -7.15 -26.30 0.36
CA GLU A 669 -5.86 -26.97 0.52
C GLU A 669 -5.88 -28.44 0.07
N ASP A 670 -7.02 -29.13 0.25
CA ASP A 670 -7.25 -30.50 -0.20
C ASP A 670 -7.37 -30.62 -1.73
N THR A 671 -7.75 -29.54 -2.42
CA THR A 671 -7.91 -29.49 -3.88
C THR A 671 -6.65 -29.07 -4.62
N LEU A 672 -5.62 -28.63 -3.91
CA LEU A 672 -4.37 -28.16 -4.50
C LEU A 672 -3.38 -29.32 -4.63
N HIS A 673 -2.64 -29.38 -5.74
CA HIS A 673 -1.51 -30.31 -5.85
C HIS A 673 -0.38 -29.93 -4.87
N PRO A 674 0.55 -30.86 -4.54
CA PRO A 674 1.50 -30.67 -3.45
C PRO A 674 2.42 -29.45 -3.58
N LEU A 675 2.75 -29.03 -4.80
CA LEU A 675 3.67 -27.91 -5.10
C LEU A 675 2.96 -26.59 -5.46
N HIS A 676 1.65 -26.49 -5.21
CA HIS A 676 0.90 -25.24 -5.32
C HIS A 676 0.89 -24.54 -3.96
N PHE A 677 1.67 -23.45 -3.81
CA PHE A 677 1.96 -22.85 -2.50
C PHE A 677 1.22 -21.55 -2.20
N GLY A 678 0.93 -20.72 -3.21
CA GLY A 678 0.36 -19.38 -3.04
C GLY A 678 -0.84 -19.27 -2.07
N PRO A 679 -1.87 -20.14 -2.18
CA PRO A 679 -3.01 -20.12 -1.27
C PRO A 679 -2.78 -20.85 0.06
N ARG A 680 -1.78 -21.73 0.20
CA ARG A 680 -1.60 -22.63 1.37
C ARG A 680 -1.15 -21.88 2.63
N ARG A 681 -1.66 -22.30 3.79
CA ARG A 681 -1.18 -21.82 5.09
C ARG A 681 0.26 -22.28 5.33
N HIS A 682 1.06 -21.39 5.93
CA HIS A 682 2.44 -21.66 6.33
C HIS A 682 3.42 -22.02 5.20
N ALA A 683 3.03 -21.92 3.93
CA ALA A 683 3.91 -22.12 2.78
C ALA A 683 4.57 -20.80 2.37
N PRO A 684 5.89 -20.60 2.59
CA PRO A 684 6.58 -19.41 2.13
C PRO A 684 6.84 -19.46 0.62
N VAL A 685 6.92 -18.28 -0.01
CA VAL A 685 7.34 -18.10 -1.43
C VAL A 685 8.71 -18.72 -1.72
N LEU A 686 9.51 -18.99 -0.68
CA LEU A 686 10.80 -19.63 -0.81
C LEU A 686 10.70 -21.12 -1.19
N PHE A 687 9.58 -21.80 -0.95
CA PHE A 687 9.39 -23.20 -1.33
C PHE A 687 9.48 -23.45 -2.84
N PRO A 688 8.66 -22.78 -3.69
CA PRO A 688 8.75 -22.96 -5.15
C PRO A 688 10.10 -22.48 -5.70
N ALA A 689 10.67 -21.40 -5.14
CA ALA A 689 12.00 -20.94 -5.53
C ALA A 689 13.11 -21.96 -5.19
N LEU A 690 13.00 -22.62 -4.03
CA LEU A 690 13.91 -23.68 -3.60
C LEU A 690 13.77 -24.90 -4.51
N TYR A 691 12.54 -25.32 -4.83
CA TYR A 691 12.27 -26.42 -5.77
C TYR A 691 13.00 -26.23 -7.10
N VAL A 692 12.85 -25.06 -7.74
CA VAL A 692 13.53 -24.72 -9.01
C VAL A 692 15.05 -24.71 -8.87
N THR A 693 15.57 -24.12 -7.78
CA THR A 693 17.01 -24.01 -7.55
C THR A 693 17.64 -25.39 -7.33
N THR A 694 16.95 -26.25 -6.59
CA THR A 694 17.38 -27.62 -6.28
C THR A 694 17.42 -28.47 -7.55
N HIS A 695 16.41 -28.38 -8.43
CA HIS A 695 16.41 -29.04 -9.75
C HIS A 695 17.66 -28.69 -10.57
N ILE A 696 17.97 -27.39 -10.65
CA ILE A 696 19.13 -26.90 -11.41
C ILE A 696 20.43 -27.46 -10.84
N LYS A 697 20.61 -27.36 -9.52
CA LYS A 697 21.82 -27.86 -8.84
C LYS A 697 21.99 -29.36 -9.03
N HIS A 698 20.91 -30.13 -8.91
CA HIS A 698 20.91 -31.56 -9.14
C HIS A 698 21.36 -31.88 -10.58
N CYS A 699 20.73 -31.29 -11.59
CA CYS A 699 21.10 -31.50 -13.00
C CYS A 699 22.54 -31.02 -13.30
N GLN A 700 23.02 -30.03 -12.56
CA GLN A 700 24.42 -29.62 -12.62
C GLN A 700 25.36 -30.71 -12.11
N ALA A 701 25.11 -31.22 -10.91
CA ALA A 701 25.89 -32.27 -10.26
C ALA A 701 25.89 -33.58 -11.05
N THR A 702 24.74 -34.00 -11.60
CA THR A 702 24.59 -35.26 -12.34
C THR A 702 24.97 -35.18 -13.81
N LYS A 703 25.32 -33.99 -14.30
CA LYS A 703 25.60 -33.74 -15.74
C LYS A 703 24.43 -34.05 -16.68
N SER A 704 23.20 -34.00 -16.17
CA SER A 704 21.96 -34.22 -16.93
C SER A 704 21.54 -32.99 -17.75
N ASN A 705 20.77 -33.21 -18.83
CA ASN A 705 20.14 -32.13 -19.58
C ASN A 705 18.87 -31.68 -18.86
N MET A 706 18.65 -30.37 -18.75
CA MET A 706 17.47 -29.82 -18.08
C MET A 706 16.76 -28.73 -18.89
N SER A 707 15.46 -28.62 -18.70
CA SER A 707 14.67 -27.46 -19.11
C SER A 707 13.80 -26.96 -17.97
N LEU A 708 13.49 -25.67 -17.99
CA LEU A 708 12.61 -25.00 -17.04
C LEU A 708 11.71 -24.03 -17.80
N LEU A 709 10.42 -24.32 -17.84
CA LEU A 709 9.41 -23.43 -18.40
C LEU A 709 8.85 -22.54 -17.29
N PHE A 710 8.96 -21.22 -17.44
CA PHE A 710 8.27 -20.26 -16.59
C PHE A 710 7.05 -19.72 -17.32
N ILE A 711 5.92 -19.66 -16.62
CA ILE A 711 4.64 -19.28 -17.19
C ILE A 711 4.12 -18.04 -16.47
N ASP A 712 3.80 -17.00 -17.26
CA ASP A 712 3.14 -15.77 -16.82
C ASP A 712 1.77 -15.76 -17.51
N CYS A 713 0.69 -16.06 -16.80
CA CYS A 713 -0.66 -16.06 -17.38
C CYS A 713 -1.33 -14.69 -17.28
N ARG A 714 -1.97 -14.24 -18.36
CA ARG A 714 -2.97 -13.16 -18.32
C ARG A 714 -4.33 -13.82 -18.14
N ALA A 715 -4.89 -13.73 -16.94
CA ALA A 715 -6.14 -14.40 -16.66
C ALA A 715 -7.34 -13.59 -17.17
N ALA A 716 -8.14 -14.24 -18.01
CA ALA A 716 -9.44 -13.75 -18.46
C ALA A 716 -10.60 -14.10 -17.50
N TYR A 717 -10.36 -14.78 -16.37
CA TYR A 717 -11.41 -15.26 -15.45
C TYR A 717 -11.61 -14.44 -14.19
N TYR A 718 -10.70 -13.51 -13.92
CA TYR A 718 -10.74 -12.75 -12.69
C TYR A 718 -12.02 -11.90 -12.55
N ARG A 719 -12.76 -11.58 -13.63
CA ARG A 719 -14.08 -10.95 -13.51
C ARG A 719 -15.13 -11.91 -12.96
N LEU A 720 -15.21 -13.13 -13.45
CA LEU A 720 -16.25 -14.06 -13.03
C LEU A 720 -16.01 -14.52 -11.58
N VAL A 721 -14.75 -14.79 -11.23
CA VAL A 721 -14.33 -15.00 -9.84
C VAL A 721 -14.69 -13.80 -8.95
N ARG A 722 -14.60 -12.58 -9.48
CA ARG A 722 -14.97 -11.35 -8.75
C ARG A 722 -16.48 -11.16 -8.61
N GLU A 723 -17.27 -11.43 -9.64
CA GLU A 723 -18.73 -11.39 -9.57
C GLU A 723 -19.23 -12.36 -8.49
N ILE A 724 -18.64 -13.56 -8.43
CA ILE A 724 -18.85 -14.52 -7.33
C ILE A 724 -18.36 -13.95 -5.99
N ALA A 725 -17.15 -13.40 -5.93
CA ALA A 725 -16.54 -12.94 -4.68
C ALA A 725 -17.19 -11.69 -4.06
N THR A 726 -17.72 -10.80 -4.90
CA THR A 726 -18.32 -9.52 -4.50
C THR A 726 -19.84 -9.56 -4.39
N GLY A 727 -20.46 -10.75 -4.56
CA GLY A 727 -21.90 -10.93 -4.45
C GLY A 727 -22.67 -10.21 -5.55
N VAL A 728 -22.23 -10.37 -6.81
CA VAL A 728 -22.90 -9.87 -8.01
C VAL A 728 -23.02 -11.04 -8.97
N LEU A 729 -23.83 -12.03 -8.63
CA LEU A 729 -24.20 -13.10 -9.56
C LEU A 729 -25.33 -12.57 -10.42
N THR A 730 -24.98 -11.99 -11.57
CA THR A 730 -25.99 -11.43 -12.49
C THR A 730 -26.60 -12.50 -13.39
N ASN A 731 -26.02 -13.69 -13.43
CA ASN A 731 -26.44 -14.77 -14.31
C ASN A 731 -25.84 -16.13 -13.87
N ASP A 732 -26.66 -16.98 -13.26
CA ASP A 732 -26.27 -18.35 -12.89
C ASP A 732 -25.85 -19.20 -14.10
N ALA A 733 -26.35 -18.87 -15.30
CA ALA A 733 -25.91 -19.54 -16.53
C ALA A 733 -24.43 -19.31 -16.85
N ALA A 734 -23.86 -18.15 -16.48
CA ALA A 734 -22.43 -17.87 -16.69
C ALA A 734 -21.54 -18.65 -15.70
N ILE A 735 -22.02 -18.89 -14.48
CA ILE A 735 -21.35 -19.73 -13.48
C ILE A 735 -21.42 -21.19 -13.90
N TYR A 736 -22.60 -21.66 -14.30
CA TYR A 736 -22.82 -23.02 -14.81
C TYR A 736 -21.98 -23.29 -16.07
N GLN A 737 -21.92 -22.34 -17.01
CA GLN A 737 -21.03 -22.41 -18.19
C GLN A 737 -19.55 -22.44 -17.82
N LEU A 738 -19.13 -21.66 -16.80
CA LEU A 738 -17.77 -21.71 -16.30
C LEU A 738 -17.45 -23.08 -15.71
N PHE A 739 -18.32 -23.58 -14.82
CA PHE A 739 -18.17 -24.86 -14.15
C PHE A 739 -18.19 -26.03 -15.16
N ALA A 740 -19.10 -26.03 -16.13
CA ALA A 740 -19.10 -26.98 -17.24
C ALA A 740 -17.78 -26.97 -18.03
N LYS A 741 -17.22 -25.78 -18.31
CA LYS A 741 -15.93 -25.65 -19.00
C LYS A 741 -14.74 -26.19 -18.19
N PHE A 742 -14.84 -26.21 -16.86
CA PHE A 742 -13.86 -26.84 -15.97
C PHE A 742 -14.18 -28.32 -15.67
N GLY A 743 -15.15 -28.92 -16.36
CA GLY A 743 -15.54 -30.31 -16.18
C GLY A 743 -16.29 -30.57 -14.87
N LEU A 744 -17.00 -29.56 -14.36
CA LEU A 744 -17.78 -29.64 -13.13
C LEU A 744 -19.29 -29.92 -13.36
N ASP A 745 -19.75 -30.13 -14.61
CA ASP A 745 -21.04 -30.75 -15.01
C ASP A 745 -21.11 -31.12 -16.52
N SER A 746 -22.00 -32.05 -16.91
CA SER A 746 -22.11 -32.72 -18.23
C SER A 746 -23.02 -32.02 -19.27
N GLY A 747 -22.50 -31.68 -20.46
CA GLY A 747 -23.31 -31.36 -21.66
C GLY A 747 -22.83 -30.18 -22.52
N ASP A 748 -23.01 -30.30 -23.84
CA ASP A 748 -22.34 -29.61 -24.96
C ASP A 748 -22.26 -28.06 -25.02
N SER A 749 -21.25 -27.63 -25.79
CA SER A 749 -20.61 -26.30 -25.90
C SER A 749 -21.46 -25.14 -26.47
N LEU A 750 -21.24 -23.91 -25.93
CA LEU A 750 -20.64 -22.70 -26.57
C LEU A 750 -21.12 -21.39 -25.90
N VAL A 751 -20.18 -20.44 -25.65
CA VAL A 751 -20.22 -18.98 -25.96
C VAL A 751 -19.31 -18.14 -25.04
N GLU A 752 -18.84 -17.04 -25.66
CA GLU A 752 -17.79 -16.04 -25.43
C GLU A 752 -17.73 -15.33 -24.06
N ALA A 753 -16.56 -15.38 -23.41
CA ALA A 753 -16.25 -14.66 -22.16
C ALA A 753 -15.54 -13.33 -22.43
N LYS A 754 -16.06 -12.24 -21.87
CA LYS A 754 -15.42 -10.92 -21.83
C LYS A 754 -15.32 -10.48 -20.36
N ALA A 755 -14.12 -10.40 -19.76
CA ALA A 755 -13.95 -9.71 -18.47
C ALA A 755 -12.82 -10.16 -17.46
N GLY A 756 -11.99 -9.31 -16.82
CA GLY A 756 -10.98 -9.66 -15.77
C GLY A 756 -11.09 -8.94 -14.40
N SER A 757 -10.14 -9.13 -13.44
CA SER A 757 -10.00 -8.42 -12.14
C SER A 757 -8.63 -8.60 -11.40
N ARG A 758 -8.43 -7.85 -10.28
CA ARG A 758 -7.15 -7.34 -9.69
C ARG A 758 -6.52 -8.18 -8.58
N PRO A 759 -5.20 -8.09 -8.37
CA PRO A 759 -4.50 -8.62 -7.19
C PRO A 759 -4.88 -7.91 -5.88
N GLY A 760 -5.15 -8.67 -4.80
CA GLY A 760 -5.19 -8.16 -3.42
C GLY A 760 -6.49 -8.36 -2.63
N GLU A 761 -7.48 -9.06 -3.18
CA GLU A 761 -8.67 -9.49 -2.44
C GLU A 761 -8.57 -10.97 -2.06
N ALA A 762 -8.55 -11.24 -0.74
CA ALA A 762 -8.25 -12.57 -0.21
C ALA A 762 -9.19 -13.66 -0.72
N TRP A 763 -10.48 -13.35 -0.94
CA TRP A 763 -11.47 -14.33 -1.40
C TRP A 763 -11.32 -14.66 -2.90
N ALA A 764 -11.11 -13.63 -3.73
CA ALA A 764 -10.88 -13.82 -5.17
C ALA A 764 -9.59 -14.61 -5.45
N ASP A 765 -8.51 -14.34 -4.71
CA ASP A 765 -7.25 -15.10 -4.82
C ASP A 765 -7.47 -16.59 -4.52
N THR A 766 -8.38 -16.89 -3.59
CA THR A 766 -8.65 -18.26 -3.13
C THR A 766 -9.47 -19.04 -4.17
N LEU A 767 -10.49 -18.43 -4.75
CA LEU A 767 -11.26 -18.99 -5.87
C LEU A 767 -10.41 -19.18 -7.12
N TYR A 768 -9.54 -18.21 -7.45
CA TYR A 768 -8.60 -18.36 -8.56
C TYR A 768 -7.68 -19.56 -8.34
N ALA A 769 -7.12 -19.72 -7.14
CA ALA A 769 -6.22 -20.83 -6.85
C ALA A 769 -6.91 -22.19 -7.00
N PHE A 770 -8.17 -22.31 -6.57
CA PHE A 770 -8.99 -23.51 -6.78
C PHE A 770 -9.15 -23.84 -8.27
N ILE A 771 -9.55 -22.85 -9.08
CA ILE A 771 -9.71 -23.01 -10.53
C ILE A 771 -8.38 -23.38 -11.19
N TYR A 772 -7.31 -22.64 -10.86
CA TYR A 772 -6.00 -22.84 -11.45
C TYR A 772 -5.43 -24.22 -11.12
N ALA A 773 -5.64 -24.72 -9.90
CA ALA A 773 -5.25 -26.07 -9.52
C ALA A 773 -5.88 -27.14 -10.42
N ARG A 774 -7.17 -27.03 -10.78
CA ARG A 774 -7.83 -27.97 -11.70
C ARG A 774 -7.20 -27.97 -13.09
N VAL A 775 -6.83 -26.80 -13.60
CA VAL A 775 -6.12 -26.69 -14.88
C VAL A 775 -4.74 -27.36 -14.78
N LEU A 776 -4.02 -27.15 -13.69
CA LEU A 776 -2.71 -27.77 -13.46
C LEU A 776 -2.81 -29.31 -13.31
N TYR A 777 -3.86 -29.83 -12.67
CA TYR A 777 -4.13 -31.28 -12.66
C TYR A 777 -4.31 -31.82 -14.08
N ARG A 778 -5.11 -31.15 -14.92
CA ARG A 778 -5.29 -31.59 -16.32
C ARG A 778 -3.99 -31.55 -17.11
N VAL A 779 -3.17 -30.51 -16.91
CA VAL A 779 -1.84 -30.44 -17.51
C VAL A 779 -1.00 -31.61 -17.06
N HIS A 780 -0.95 -31.88 -15.75
CA HIS A 780 -0.16 -32.96 -15.18
C HIS A 780 -0.60 -34.33 -15.71
N GLU A 781 -1.91 -34.62 -15.74
CA GLU A 781 -2.47 -35.84 -16.35
C GLU A 781 -2.00 -36.03 -17.81
N ASN A 782 -2.04 -34.97 -18.62
CA ASN A 782 -1.61 -35.01 -20.01
C ASN A 782 -0.09 -35.22 -20.15
N LEU A 783 0.72 -34.63 -19.24
CA LEU A 783 2.17 -34.81 -19.24
C LEU A 783 2.57 -36.22 -18.79
N ALA A 784 1.88 -36.78 -17.78
CA ALA A 784 2.09 -38.14 -17.30
C ALA A 784 1.68 -39.18 -18.36
N ALA A 785 0.53 -38.97 -19.01
CA ALA A 785 0.04 -39.85 -20.08
C ALA A 785 0.99 -39.96 -21.28
N GLU A 786 1.82 -38.94 -21.52
CA GLU A 786 2.82 -38.91 -22.58
C GLU A 786 4.25 -39.23 -22.11
N ASP A 787 4.42 -39.71 -20.88
CA ASP A 787 5.73 -40.05 -20.29
C ASP A 787 6.75 -38.89 -20.37
N ILE A 788 6.25 -37.67 -20.16
CA ILE A 788 7.07 -36.45 -20.24
C ILE A 788 7.73 -36.16 -18.89
N LEU A 789 7.02 -36.43 -17.80
CA LEU A 789 7.46 -36.19 -16.43
C LEU A 789 8.64 -37.09 -16.04
N PHE A 790 9.22 -36.82 -14.88
CA PHE A 790 10.27 -37.64 -14.31
C PHE A 790 9.99 -37.90 -12.82
N GLU A 791 10.60 -38.96 -12.28
CA GLU A 791 10.44 -39.35 -10.89
C GLU A 791 11.69 -39.03 -10.07
N VAL A 792 11.49 -38.82 -8.76
CA VAL A 792 12.55 -38.56 -7.77
C VAL A 792 12.38 -39.46 -6.54
N PRO A 793 13.47 -40.04 -6.00
CA PRO A 793 13.38 -40.88 -4.81
C PRO A 793 13.10 -40.06 -3.54
N TRP A 794 12.23 -40.57 -2.67
CA TRP A 794 11.85 -39.94 -1.41
C TRP A 794 11.89 -40.94 -0.23
N ASP A 795 12.63 -40.58 0.81
CA ASP A 795 12.65 -41.28 2.09
C ASP A 795 11.90 -40.47 3.15
N GLN A 796 10.74 -40.98 3.58
CA GLN A 796 9.87 -40.31 4.56
C GLN A 796 10.45 -40.35 5.98
N GLU A 797 11.19 -41.39 6.34
CA GLU A 797 11.64 -41.62 7.72
C GLU A 797 12.89 -40.81 8.05
N CYS A 798 13.75 -40.56 7.06
CA CYS A 798 15.05 -39.93 7.30
C CYS A 798 15.02 -38.39 7.30
N GLY A 799 13.98 -37.74 6.76
CA GLY A 799 13.84 -36.28 6.75
C GLY A 799 15.09 -35.55 6.21
N VAL A 800 15.71 -34.69 7.02
CA VAL A 800 16.94 -33.97 6.65
C VAL A 800 18.19 -34.85 6.58
N TRP A 801 18.14 -36.07 7.11
CA TRP A 801 19.27 -37.01 7.22
C TRP A 801 19.30 -38.08 6.13
N ALA A 802 18.36 -38.04 5.18
CA ALA A 802 18.28 -39.02 4.12
C ALA A 802 19.55 -39.05 3.26
N GLN A 803 19.94 -40.26 2.85
CA GLN A 803 21.00 -40.46 1.87
C GLN A 803 20.37 -40.47 0.48
N ALA A 804 20.98 -39.74 -0.45
CA ALA A 804 20.46 -39.65 -1.82
C ALA A 804 20.38 -41.06 -2.44
N ARG A 805 19.17 -41.45 -2.88
CA ARG A 805 18.82 -42.68 -3.66
C ARG A 805 18.17 -43.86 -2.90
N GLN A 806 17.66 -43.68 -1.67
CA GLN A 806 16.78 -44.68 -1.02
C GLN A 806 15.35 -44.12 -0.88
N GLY A 807 14.35 -45.00 -0.94
CA GLY A 807 12.94 -44.66 -0.73
C GLY A 807 12.02 -44.84 -1.95
N SER A 808 10.76 -44.41 -1.82
CA SER A 808 9.72 -44.50 -2.85
C SER A 808 9.94 -43.47 -3.96
N LEU A 809 9.64 -43.81 -5.22
CA LEU A 809 9.68 -42.87 -6.33
C LEU A 809 8.42 -41.99 -6.30
N LEU A 810 8.64 -40.67 -6.36
CA LEU A 810 7.58 -39.67 -6.49
C LEU A 810 7.67 -38.99 -7.85
N GLU A 811 6.55 -38.90 -8.55
CA GLU A 811 6.44 -38.13 -9.77
C GLU A 811 6.58 -36.62 -9.49
N THR A 812 7.25 -35.91 -10.39
CA THR A 812 7.45 -34.47 -10.28
C THR A 812 6.27 -33.64 -10.75
N TRP A 813 6.18 -32.44 -10.20
CA TRP A 813 5.12 -31.48 -10.48
C TRP A 813 5.71 -30.12 -10.89
N ASP A 814 4.88 -29.22 -11.38
CA ASP A 814 5.20 -27.80 -11.46
C ASP A 814 5.32 -27.18 -10.06
N GLY A 815 6.24 -26.22 -9.90
CA GLY A 815 6.34 -25.39 -8.70
C GLY A 815 5.58 -24.08 -8.90
N THR A 816 4.49 -23.90 -8.16
CA THR A 816 3.52 -22.82 -8.44
C THR A 816 3.27 -21.91 -7.25
N TRP A 817 3.34 -20.60 -7.50
CA TRP A 817 2.97 -19.55 -6.57
C TRP A 817 1.94 -18.62 -7.19
N ALA A 818 0.68 -18.77 -6.77
CA ALA A 818 -0.45 -18.05 -7.39
C ALA A 818 -0.52 -18.32 -8.90
N ASP A 819 -0.22 -17.32 -9.74
CA ASP A 819 -0.19 -17.42 -11.20
C ASP A 819 1.22 -17.67 -11.80
N ASP A 820 2.27 -17.58 -10.98
CA ASP A 820 3.65 -17.85 -11.38
C ASP A 820 3.98 -19.34 -11.24
N SER A 821 4.04 -20.04 -12.37
CA SER A 821 4.32 -21.48 -12.43
C SER A 821 5.68 -21.76 -13.08
N ALA A 822 6.45 -22.68 -12.50
CA ALA A 822 7.73 -23.13 -13.02
C ALA A 822 7.75 -24.65 -13.19
N VAL A 823 7.95 -25.12 -14.41
CA VAL A 823 7.86 -26.54 -14.77
C VAL A 823 9.26 -27.08 -15.10
N PRO A 824 9.86 -27.91 -14.22
CA PRO A 824 11.13 -28.55 -14.49
C PRO A 824 10.95 -29.78 -15.39
N LEU A 825 11.90 -30.01 -16.30
CA LEU A 825 12.12 -31.29 -16.94
C LEU A 825 13.60 -31.65 -16.93
N ARG A 826 13.88 -32.95 -17.02
CA ARG A 826 15.22 -33.50 -17.28
C ARG A 826 15.17 -34.62 -18.32
N ALA A 827 16.27 -34.81 -19.03
CA ALA A 827 16.45 -35.97 -19.92
C ALA A 827 17.94 -36.32 -20.06
N ASP A 828 18.22 -37.55 -20.48
CA ASP A 828 19.59 -38.04 -20.61
C ASP A 828 20.33 -37.41 -21.79
N THR A 829 19.60 -37.10 -22.87
CA THR A 829 20.18 -36.54 -24.10
C THR A 829 19.56 -35.19 -24.46
N ALA A 830 20.37 -34.31 -25.06
CA ALA A 830 19.90 -33.00 -25.52
C ALA A 830 18.74 -33.08 -26.53
N PRO A 831 18.75 -33.97 -27.55
CA PRO A 831 17.61 -34.13 -28.46
C PRO A 831 16.32 -34.57 -27.75
N SER A 832 16.42 -35.54 -26.83
CA SER A 832 15.27 -36.02 -26.05
C SER A 832 14.69 -34.90 -25.18
N LEU A 833 15.54 -34.10 -24.53
CA LEU A 833 15.08 -32.96 -23.74
C LEU A 833 14.30 -31.97 -24.61
N VAL A 834 14.84 -31.59 -25.77
CA VAL A 834 14.17 -30.61 -26.65
C VAL A 834 12.82 -31.15 -27.12
N LYS A 835 12.72 -32.43 -27.48
CA LYS A 835 11.46 -33.08 -27.86
C LYS A 835 10.44 -33.04 -26.72
N LYS A 836 10.81 -33.50 -25.51
CA LYS A 836 9.95 -33.46 -24.32
C LYS A 836 9.54 -32.02 -23.97
N THR A 837 10.46 -31.07 -24.10
CA THR A 837 10.21 -29.65 -23.80
C THR A 837 9.24 -29.02 -24.78
N LYS A 838 9.39 -29.25 -26.09
CA LYS A 838 8.42 -28.79 -27.10
C LYS A 838 7.02 -29.31 -26.75
N ARG A 839 6.90 -30.62 -26.49
CA ARG A 839 5.61 -31.23 -26.21
C ARG A 839 4.97 -30.73 -24.91
N MET A 840 5.77 -30.61 -23.85
CA MET A 840 5.33 -30.02 -22.58
C MET A 840 4.78 -28.61 -22.79
N CYS A 841 5.51 -27.75 -23.50
CA CYS A 841 5.07 -26.39 -23.78
C CYS A 841 3.74 -26.35 -24.53
N SER A 842 3.56 -27.22 -25.54
CA SER A 842 2.31 -27.30 -26.30
C SER A 842 1.13 -27.77 -25.45
N ILE A 843 1.32 -28.80 -24.61
CA ILE A 843 0.30 -29.27 -23.66
C ILE A 843 -0.08 -28.15 -22.69
N PHE A 844 0.92 -27.47 -22.12
CA PHE A 844 0.66 -26.41 -21.14
C PHE A 844 -0.12 -25.24 -21.77
N ILE A 845 0.33 -24.72 -22.92
CA ILE A 845 -0.32 -23.59 -23.60
C ILE A 845 -1.73 -23.96 -24.09
N SER A 846 -1.90 -25.12 -24.70
CA SER A 846 -3.21 -25.57 -25.20
C SER A 846 -4.19 -25.85 -24.06
N THR A 847 -3.73 -26.43 -22.95
CA THR A 847 -4.58 -26.68 -21.78
C THR A 847 -4.98 -25.36 -21.11
N LEU A 848 -4.05 -24.42 -20.93
CA LEU A 848 -4.38 -23.08 -20.44
C LEU A 848 -5.42 -22.40 -21.31
N ARG A 849 -5.21 -22.36 -22.64
CA ARG A 849 -6.11 -21.69 -23.59
C ARG A 849 -7.48 -22.36 -23.72
N SER A 850 -7.55 -23.70 -23.72
CA SER A 850 -8.83 -24.44 -23.72
C SER A 850 -9.63 -24.12 -22.46
N HIS A 851 -8.93 -23.96 -21.34
CA HIS A 851 -9.50 -23.47 -20.09
C HIS A 851 -9.49 -21.94 -20.02
N GLY A 852 -9.35 -21.20 -21.14
CA GLY A 852 -9.40 -19.73 -21.34
C GLY A 852 -8.42 -18.85 -20.55
N LEU A 853 -7.32 -19.42 -20.08
CA LEU A 853 -6.17 -18.69 -19.57
C LEU A 853 -5.23 -18.40 -20.75
N ASP A 854 -4.79 -17.13 -20.89
CA ASP A 854 -3.91 -16.75 -21.99
C ASP A 854 -2.47 -16.56 -21.49
N PRO A 855 -1.52 -17.47 -21.82
CA PRO A 855 -0.13 -17.32 -21.43
C PRO A 855 0.52 -16.14 -22.18
N ASN A 856 1.25 -15.31 -21.45
CA ASN A 856 1.92 -14.13 -21.99
C ASN A 856 3.24 -14.53 -22.65
N LEU A 857 3.20 -14.80 -23.94
CA LEU A 857 4.35 -15.26 -24.73
C LEU A 857 5.35 -14.14 -25.09
N LYS A 858 5.19 -12.93 -24.54
CA LYS A 858 6.18 -11.84 -24.72
C LYS A 858 7.49 -12.20 -24.02
N ARG A 859 8.61 -11.70 -24.57
CA ARG A 859 9.95 -11.88 -24.01
C ARG A 859 10.02 -11.54 -22.51
N ASN A 860 10.68 -12.40 -21.73
CA ASN A 860 10.83 -12.32 -20.27
C ASN A 860 9.52 -12.43 -19.46
N LYS A 861 8.45 -12.93 -20.08
CA LYS A 861 7.20 -13.27 -19.39
C LYS A 861 7.07 -14.78 -19.30
N THR A 862 6.43 -15.41 -20.26
CA THR A 862 6.57 -16.86 -20.45
C THR A 862 7.87 -17.14 -21.18
N SER A 863 8.78 -17.91 -20.58
CA SER A 863 10.14 -18.08 -21.11
C SER A 863 10.75 -19.41 -20.66
N LEU A 864 11.70 -19.91 -21.44
CA LEU A 864 12.35 -21.19 -21.24
C LEU A 864 13.82 -21.03 -20.87
N LEU A 865 14.28 -21.72 -19.83
CA LEU A 865 15.71 -21.93 -19.55
C LEU A 865 16.12 -23.32 -20.03
N LEU A 866 17.25 -23.42 -20.74
CA LEU A 866 17.80 -24.69 -21.22
C LEU A 866 19.24 -24.91 -20.71
N GLY A 867 19.45 -26.05 -20.06
CA GLY A 867 20.76 -26.54 -19.64
C GLY A 867 21.17 -27.77 -20.45
N LEU A 868 21.69 -27.55 -21.67
CA LEU A 868 22.12 -28.62 -22.58
C LEU A 868 23.58 -29.06 -22.33
N LYS A 869 23.82 -30.37 -22.26
CA LYS A 869 25.09 -31.06 -22.04
C LYS A 869 25.27 -32.23 -23.03
N GLY A 870 26.50 -32.70 -23.19
CA GLY A 870 26.82 -33.87 -24.04
C GLY A 870 26.82 -33.60 -25.54
N GLY A 871 26.84 -34.68 -26.34
CA GLY A 871 26.81 -34.64 -27.80
C GLY A 871 25.57 -33.94 -28.36
N HIS A 872 25.68 -33.36 -29.56
CA HIS A 872 24.62 -32.57 -30.24
C HIS A 872 24.20 -31.25 -29.56
N SER A 873 24.61 -30.98 -28.32
CA SER A 873 24.29 -29.73 -27.62
C SER A 873 24.72 -28.46 -28.36
N LYS A 874 25.90 -28.46 -29.02
CA LYS A 874 26.38 -27.34 -29.84
C LYS A 874 25.50 -27.10 -31.07
N LYS A 875 25.12 -28.17 -31.77
CA LYS A 875 24.27 -28.12 -32.96
C LYS A 875 22.89 -27.58 -32.62
N ILE A 876 22.27 -28.11 -31.55
CA ILE A 876 20.97 -27.64 -31.07
C ILE A 876 21.02 -26.16 -30.64
N ARG A 877 22.11 -25.71 -29.99
CA ARG A 877 22.29 -24.29 -29.66
C ARG A 877 22.51 -23.42 -30.90
N GLN A 878 23.06 -23.94 -31.99
CA GLN A 878 23.14 -23.20 -33.25
C GLN A 878 21.75 -23.07 -33.88
N GLU A 879 21.02 -24.19 -34.00
CA GLU A 879 19.65 -24.23 -34.53
C GLU A 879 18.70 -23.31 -33.76
N LEU A 880 18.79 -23.27 -32.42
CA LEU A 880 17.94 -22.39 -31.59
C LEU A 880 18.26 -20.90 -31.73
N PHE A 881 19.44 -20.55 -32.24
CA PHE A 881 19.94 -19.16 -32.28
C PHE A 881 20.21 -18.66 -33.72
N GLU A 882 19.90 -19.44 -34.74
CA GLU A 882 20.16 -19.15 -36.16
C GLU A 882 19.50 -17.85 -36.65
N ASP A 883 18.27 -17.55 -36.21
CA ASP A 883 17.49 -16.38 -36.64
C ASP A 883 17.75 -15.10 -35.81
N GLY A 884 18.78 -15.09 -34.95
CA GLY A 884 19.08 -13.95 -34.06
C GLY A 884 18.07 -13.71 -32.93
N LYS A 885 17.00 -14.51 -32.87
CA LYS A 885 16.01 -14.55 -31.78
C LYS A 885 15.98 -15.97 -31.20
N PRO A 886 16.52 -16.20 -30.00
CA PRO A 886 16.51 -17.54 -29.39
C PRO A 886 15.08 -17.93 -28.99
N GLU A 887 14.44 -18.75 -29.81
CA GLU A 887 13.04 -19.17 -29.66
C GLU A 887 12.87 -20.66 -29.96
N LEU A 888 12.04 -21.34 -29.17
CA LEU A 888 11.63 -22.71 -29.42
C LEU A 888 10.25 -22.70 -30.09
N ARG A 889 10.19 -23.08 -31.38
CA ARG A 889 8.93 -23.20 -32.13
C ARG A 889 8.16 -24.47 -31.75
N LEU A 890 6.85 -24.30 -31.58
CA LEU A 890 5.86 -25.31 -31.24
C LEU A 890 4.98 -25.53 -32.47
N GLU A 891 5.40 -26.46 -33.33
CA GLU A 891 4.82 -26.68 -34.67
C GLU A 891 3.35 -27.10 -34.62
N ASP A 892 2.95 -27.83 -33.58
CA ASP A 892 1.60 -28.35 -33.39
C ASP A 892 0.56 -27.28 -33.04
N ILE A 893 0.99 -26.16 -32.45
CA ILE A 893 0.11 -25.04 -32.07
C ILE A 893 0.46 -23.72 -32.76
N GLY A 894 1.49 -23.69 -33.62
CA GLY A 894 1.88 -22.51 -34.38
C GLY A 894 2.45 -21.36 -33.54
N GLU A 895 3.02 -21.66 -32.37
CA GLU A 895 3.52 -20.66 -31.41
C GLU A 895 5.03 -20.79 -31.18
N ALA A 896 5.64 -19.80 -30.53
CA ALA A 896 7.05 -19.84 -30.15
C ALA A 896 7.27 -19.33 -28.72
N ILE A 897 8.20 -19.95 -28.00
CA ILE A 897 8.59 -19.54 -26.64
C ILE A 897 10.04 -19.07 -26.66
N HIS A 898 10.30 -17.89 -26.09
CA HIS A 898 11.64 -17.37 -25.97
C HIS A 898 12.52 -18.23 -25.04
N VAL A 899 13.70 -18.58 -25.52
CA VAL A 899 14.78 -19.18 -24.73
C VAL A 899 15.65 -18.07 -24.17
N VAL A 900 15.85 -18.05 -22.85
CA VAL A 900 16.60 -17.02 -22.14
C VAL A 900 17.83 -17.59 -21.47
N GLU A 901 18.82 -16.75 -21.16
CA GLU A 901 20.02 -17.18 -20.40
C GLU A 901 19.81 -17.13 -18.89
N GLY A 902 18.91 -16.25 -18.43
CA GLY A 902 18.52 -16.12 -17.04
C GLY A 902 17.12 -15.54 -16.92
N TYR A 903 16.41 -15.93 -15.86
CA TYR A 903 15.02 -15.56 -15.62
C TYR A 903 14.84 -15.04 -14.18
N LYS A 904 13.95 -14.06 -14.00
CA LYS A 904 13.61 -13.54 -12.67
C LYS A 904 12.39 -14.26 -12.11
N HIS A 905 12.59 -15.31 -11.33
CA HIS A 905 11.54 -16.10 -10.73
C HIS A 905 11.34 -15.71 -9.25
N LEU A 906 10.10 -15.32 -8.88
CA LEU A 906 9.72 -14.99 -7.50
C LEU A 906 10.67 -14.02 -6.77
N GLY A 907 11.24 -13.07 -7.53
CA GLY A 907 12.14 -12.03 -7.03
C GLY A 907 13.62 -12.40 -6.98
N GLY A 908 13.99 -13.66 -7.27
CA GLY A 908 15.37 -14.10 -7.47
C GLY A 908 15.72 -14.30 -8.95
N MET A 909 17.00 -14.22 -9.30
CA MET A 909 17.52 -14.60 -10.60
C MET A 909 17.90 -16.07 -10.62
N VAL A 910 17.50 -16.74 -11.69
CA VAL A 910 17.78 -18.14 -11.96
C VAL A 910 18.51 -18.22 -13.30
N ASP A 911 19.58 -19.01 -13.38
CA ASP A 911 20.32 -19.27 -14.60
C ASP A 911 20.65 -20.75 -14.75
N ALA A 912 20.79 -21.22 -16.00
CA ALA A 912 21.01 -22.64 -16.27
C ALA A 912 22.38 -23.16 -15.78
N LYS A 913 23.33 -22.28 -15.44
CA LYS A 913 24.68 -22.65 -14.97
C LYS A 913 24.77 -22.76 -13.44
N ALA A 914 23.68 -22.47 -12.72
CA ALA A 914 23.68 -22.35 -11.25
C ALA A 914 24.74 -21.33 -10.73
N SER A 915 25.14 -20.37 -11.55
CA SER A 915 26.34 -19.57 -11.29
C SER A 915 26.18 -18.55 -10.17
N PHE A 916 24.94 -18.32 -9.71
CA PHE A 916 24.50 -17.27 -8.77
C PHE A 916 24.98 -15.85 -9.12
N ALA A 917 25.77 -15.62 -10.16
CA ALA A 917 26.38 -14.34 -10.47
C ALA A 917 25.34 -13.27 -10.80
N MET A 918 24.28 -13.64 -11.52
CA MET A 918 23.14 -12.75 -11.80
C MET A 918 22.35 -12.44 -10.52
N GLU A 919 22.15 -13.44 -9.65
CA GLU A 919 21.48 -13.28 -8.36
C GLU A 919 22.29 -12.39 -7.42
N VAL A 920 23.60 -12.60 -7.32
CA VAL A 920 24.52 -11.74 -6.55
C VAL A 920 24.46 -10.30 -7.04
N ARG A 921 24.49 -10.06 -8.36
CA ARG A 921 24.33 -8.70 -8.92
C ARG A 921 22.97 -8.08 -8.59
N LEU A 922 21.88 -8.84 -8.73
CA LEU A 922 20.54 -8.38 -8.36
C LEU A 922 20.46 -8.05 -6.87
N ARG A 923 20.95 -8.95 -6.01
CA ARG A 923 20.96 -8.77 -4.55
C ARG A 923 21.85 -7.61 -4.12
N LEU A 924 23.01 -7.40 -4.75
CA LEU A 924 23.86 -6.23 -4.51
C LEU A 924 23.16 -4.92 -4.91
N SER A 925 22.43 -4.91 -6.03
CA SER A 925 21.62 -3.75 -6.47
C SER A 925 20.46 -3.46 -5.51
N LEU A 926 19.69 -4.49 -5.13
CA LEU A 926 18.59 -4.39 -4.16
C LEU A 926 19.11 -4.00 -2.77
N ALA A 927 20.22 -4.60 -2.35
CA ALA A 927 20.91 -4.29 -1.10
C ALA A 927 21.40 -2.85 -1.11
N SER A 928 21.99 -2.34 -2.20
CA SER A 928 22.41 -0.94 -2.31
C SER A 928 21.22 0.03 -2.16
N GLY A 929 20.08 -0.26 -2.80
CA GLY A 929 18.85 0.54 -2.65
C GLY A 929 18.22 0.47 -1.25
N ALA A 930 18.24 -0.70 -0.61
CA ALA A 930 17.78 -0.88 0.77
C ALA A 930 18.76 -0.30 1.79
N PHE A 931 20.06 -0.41 1.53
CA PHE A 931 21.17 0.14 2.29
C PHE A 931 21.03 1.65 2.37
N GLU A 932 20.82 2.37 1.27
CA GLU A 932 20.58 3.82 1.33
C GLU A 932 19.34 4.22 2.15
N SER A 933 18.36 3.32 2.33
CA SER A 933 17.20 3.54 3.19
C SER A 933 17.40 3.12 4.66
N ALA A 934 18.36 2.22 4.96
CA ALA A 934 18.56 1.58 6.27
C ALA A 934 19.95 1.81 6.91
N LYS A 935 20.91 2.37 6.16
CA LYS A 935 22.36 2.49 6.44
C LYS A 935 22.68 3.17 7.76
N LYS A 936 21.85 4.11 8.22
CA LYS A 936 22.07 4.82 9.50
C LYS A 936 21.54 4.10 10.74
N LEU A 937 20.71 3.07 10.59
CA LEU A 937 19.89 2.55 11.70
C LEU A 937 20.06 1.06 11.98
N LEU A 938 20.28 0.22 10.98
CA LEU A 938 20.15 -1.24 11.18
C LEU A 938 21.40 -2.04 10.82
N LEU A 939 22.19 -1.57 9.85
CA LEU A 939 23.29 -2.34 9.25
C LEU A 939 24.69 -1.86 9.66
N GLN A 940 24.79 -0.84 10.51
CA GLN A 940 26.06 -0.42 11.14
C GLN A 940 26.25 -1.01 12.54
N ASN A 941 25.38 -1.95 12.94
CA ASN A 941 25.55 -2.64 14.21
C ASN A 941 26.60 -3.74 14.06
N GLN A 942 27.85 -3.42 14.36
CA GLN A 942 29.00 -4.34 14.29
C GLN A 942 28.88 -5.57 15.21
N ARG A 943 27.80 -5.70 15.99
CA ARG A 943 27.56 -6.81 16.93
C ARG A 943 26.72 -7.97 16.37
N LEU A 944 26.22 -7.91 15.12
CA LEU A 944 25.45 -9.01 14.51
C LEU A 944 26.18 -9.53 13.25
N PRO A 945 26.97 -10.62 13.38
CA PRO A 945 27.62 -11.28 12.24
C PRO A 945 26.60 -11.75 11.18
N LEU A 946 27.00 -11.68 9.91
CA LEU A 946 26.17 -12.10 8.77
C LEU A 946 25.80 -13.60 8.86
N GLU A 947 26.68 -14.41 9.43
CA GLU A 947 26.50 -15.84 9.66
C GLU A 947 25.28 -16.14 10.53
N ILE A 948 25.05 -15.36 11.61
CA ILE A 948 23.90 -15.53 12.50
C ILE A 948 22.58 -15.23 11.78
N LEU A 949 22.58 -14.22 10.89
CA LEU A 949 21.39 -13.89 10.09
C LEU A 949 21.08 -14.99 9.08
N ALA A 950 22.10 -15.56 8.44
CA ALA A 950 21.96 -16.66 7.50
C ALA A 950 21.46 -17.94 8.20
N PHE A 951 22.06 -18.27 9.35
CA PHE A 951 21.66 -19.37 10.23
C PHE A 951 20.17 -19.25 10.63
N ARG A 952 19.75 -18.10 11.16
CA ARG A 952 18.34 -17.88 11.55
C ARG A 952 17.37 -18.02 10.38
N ALA A 953 17.75 -17.54 9.19
CA ALA A 953 16.92 -17.67 7.99
C ALA A 953 16.75 -19.14 7.57
N ARG A 954 17.83 -19.94 7.61
CA ARG A 954 17.79 -21.38 7.30
C ARG A 954 16.93 -22.13 8.32
N MET A 955 17.08 -21.85 9.61
CA MET A 955 16.26 -22.46 10.67
C MET A 955 14.78 -22.10 10.54
N SER A 956 14.45 -20.84 10.23
CA SER A 956 13.08 -20.43 9.98
C SER A 956 12.46 -21.14 8.76
N LEU A 957 13.25 -21.38 7.72
CA LEU A 957 12.82 -22.14 6.54
C LEU A 957 12.60 -23.62 6.88
N MET A 958 13.49 -24.22 7.66
CA MET A 958 13.37 -25.61 8.14
C MET A 958 12.09 -25.80 8.95
N VAL A 959 11.79 -24.90 9.89
CA VAL A 959 10.52 -24.93 10.66
C VAL A 959 9.31 -24.87 9.73
N SER A 960 9.39 -24.08 8.67
CA SER A 960 8.31 -24.02 7.67
C SER A 960 8.21 -25.33 6.90
N LEU A 961 9.33 -25.94 6.48
CA LEU A 961 9.38 -27.21 5.76
C LEU A 961 8.83 -28.38 6.59
N VAL A 962 9.11 -28.43 7.89
CA VAL A 962 8.55 -29.45 8.79
C VAL A 962 7.03 -29.28 8.92
N LYS A 963 6.54 -28.04 8.95
CA LYS A 963 5.11 -27.76 9.12
C LYS A 963 4.28 -27.92 7.85
N ALA A 964 4.85 -27.61 6.68
CA ALA A 964 4.10 -27.43 5.44
C ALA A 964 4.86 -27.84 4.17
N GLY A 965 6.06 -28.44 4.30
CA GLY A 965 6.86 -28.87 3.16
C GLY A 965 6.30 -30.16 2.54
N PRO A 966 5.93 -30.16 1.25
CA PRO A 966 5.35 -31.33 0.60
C PRO A 966 6.40 -32.42 0.34
N PRO A 967 6.00 -33.70 0.26
CA PRO A 967 6.91 -34.83 -0.02
C PRO A 967 7.84 -34.62 -1.22
N VAL A 968 7.31 -34.13 -2.34
CA VAL A 968 8.11 -33.90 -3.57
C VAL A 968 9.20 -32.85 -3.36
N LEU A 969 8.95 -31.82 -2.55
CA LEU A 969 9.98 -30.83 -2.21
C LEU A 969 11.07 -31.44 -1.32
N TRP A 970 10.67 -32.28 -0.37
CA TRP A 970 11.61 -33.07 0.44
C TRP A 970 12.45 -34.00 -0.42
N ALA A 971 11.84 -34.74 -1.34
CA ALA A 971 12.50 -35.65 -2.27
C ALA A 971 13.59 -34.92 -3.08
N MET A 972 13.26 -33.77 -3.68
CA MET A 972 14.23 -32.96 -4.41
C MET A 972 15.40 -32.50 -3.53
N LEU A 973 15.11 -32.07 -2.30
CA LEU A 973 16.14 -31.63 -1.36
C LEU A 973 17.05 -32.78 -0.92
N GLN A 974 16.50 -33.98 -0.75
CA GLN A 974 17.24 -35.21 -0.46
C GLN A 974 18.10 -35.64 -1.65
N GLU A 975 17.58 -35.53 -2.87
CA GLU A 975 18.28 -35.88 -4.10
C GLU A 975 19.48 -34.95 -4.40
N GLU A 976 19.40 -33.66 -4.02
CA GLU A 976 20.50 -32.68 -4.18
C GLU A 976 21.47 -32.67 -2.97
N GLY A 977 20.91 -32.67 -1.77
CA GLY A 977 21.61 -32.88 -0.50
C GLY A 977 22.48 -31.73 0.03
N ALA A 978 22.81 -30.67 -0.72
CA ALA A 978 23.71 -29.61 -0.23
C ALA A 978 23.04 -28.69 0.78
N TRP A 979 21.79 -28.31 0.54
CA TRP A 979 21.03 -27.53 1.51
C TRP A 979 20.85 -28.30 2.83
N LEU A 980 20.56 -29.61 2.74
CA LEU A 980 20.41 -30.48 3.90
C LEU A 980 21.70 -30.58 4.71
N ARG A 981 22.86 -30.78 4.06
CA ARG A 981 24.17 -30.80 4.75
C ARG A 981 24.41 -29.52 5.57
N GLN A 982 24.09 -28.34 5.02
CA GLN A 982 24.25 -27.08 5.75
C GLN A 982 23.32 -26.97 6.97
N VAL A 983 22.08 -27.44 6.83
CA VAL A 983 21.11 -27.46 7.95
C VAL A 983 21.53 -28.48 9.01
N GLN A 984 22.09 -29.62 8.61
CA GLN A 984 22.65 -30.60 9.55
C GLN A 984 23.80 -30.01 10.36
N GLU A 985 24.70 -29.23 9.73
CA GLU A 985 25.77 -28.50 10.43
C GLU A 985 25.21 -27.47 11.41
N ASP A 986 24.23 -26.67 10.99
CA ASP A 986 23.53 -25.70 11.84
C ASP A 986 22.87 -26.37 13.06
N LEU A 987 22.23 -27.53 12.86
CA LEU A 987 21.61 -28.31 13.93
C LEU A 987 22.64 -28.90 14.89
N ARG A 988 23.77 -29.41 14.37
CA ARG A 988 24.87 -29.88 15.21
C ARG A 988 25.43 -28.73 16.06
N HIS A 989 25.56 -27.54 15.50
CA HIS A 989 25.97 -26.35 16.23
C HIS A 989 24.98 -25.95 17.34
N LEU A 990 23.66 -26.11 17.13
CA LEU A 990 22.66 -25.85 18.17
C LEU A 990 22.72 -26.83 19.34
N VAL A 991 23.00 -28.10 19.04
CA VAL A 991 23.08 -29.18 20.05
C VAL A 991 24.40 -29.13 20.81
N ALA A 992 25.50 -28.67 20.16
CA ALA A 992 26.82 -28.59 20.78
C ALA A 992 26.91 -27.55 21.91
N GLY A 993 26.03 -26.55 21.95
CA GLY A 993 26.08 -25.46 22.93
C GLY A 993 27.28 -24.53 22.73
N GLU A 994 27.12 -23.23 23.03
CA GLU A 994 28.25 -22.30 23.09
C GLU A 994 29.10 -22.61 24.34
N GLU A 995 30.10 -23.49 24.20
CA GLU A 995 31.36 -23.36 24.93
C GLU A 995 32.37 -22.64 24.03
N GLU A 996 32.15 -21.35 23.78
CA GLU A 996 33.20 -20.35 23.48
C GLU A 996 32.68 -18.90 23.50
#